data_AF-A0A7C4EE37-F1
#
_entry.id   AF-A0A7C4EE37-F1
#
_cell.length_a   1.000
_cell.length_b   1.000
_cell.length_c   1.000
_cell.angle_alpha   90.00
_cell.angle_beta   90.00
_cell.angle_gamma   90.00
#
_symmetry.space_group_name_H-M   'P 1'
#
loop_
_entity.id
_entity.type
_entity.pdbx_description
1 polymer ?
#
loop_
_entity_poly.entity_id
_entity_poly.type
_entity_poly.pdbx_seq_one_letter_code
_entity_poly.pdbx_strand_id
1 'polypeptide(L)'
;MTEPQQESFRSESPRCAVCGKKLNPAAEDYGQTVLCRACGTPNLLPALAPPDDPAPMQPSPASGEKASSGDRAVGWVAGVAAVVLLGLAAGLVAVVLRHGRATTGGAQEPLHAQVRAMRSEAERLAIDGRYREAYDKYQALCDLVGERLADDSHLAEQIEQVRRDQQRIFRILTDPARLSLPATAPSAEPARNAPPLPATSTAATRTAQPPATRVVREPPDVPLEPPVRRRPAVRPLREARGGPTDEQIGRSIQRGADYLISQFRDGMLPGATRSRTAYQSGLNALCVYALLQCGQSIRDERLDIRNAFMKTLIEKMKQSPMETDKATYARGLRATALALYARPEDRPALWADVRWLLKANRDGTYGYNDRDAPHWDNSNGQYGVLGVWSGAEVGIEVPNSYWAAVQKHWEDTQAEDGQWGYQGPNRGGTRLSMTVAGIATLFVAHEYLDMVKFGTQVGREPFSPALAKSLRWLEAGNNAVDLGGAWWGYTLYGLERVGLASGFKYFGDHDWYRVLAAEVIAQQNPDGSWGDLVNTSYSLLFLARGRHPILMNKLRFDGYWANRPRDLANLARYAGRELERPLNWQVVSIDRPWQDWTDSPILYLASHKTPQLAKGALENLRAFVLAGGMLFTHADGPAGGQFNAFAEDLAAALFPGNEMVDVPLDHPVYTAHYPIEPASRPKLRMVSNGSRILMLHSPTDIAQHWQMRREKTQAAIYQFGINLFVTAAGKGDLRNRLDSRYLAEPAEPPEAFLRVARLRYAGMWDPEPYAWVRFPRWFQRQTGLGVRPVVVDLGDLSIATAPLAHLAGTMKYTLTDAEAAALRRYVEDGGVLLIESCGGADAFAESVLTDFLPRALGASRFLPLSTDHPLLRGSGDGMVDLSRPRLRPYAQARLGAGVGGLYTLKLGRGRVIFSGLDLSTGLLGTDTWPILGYHPDYAQALMRNLVLWVWDGAGDASNGT
;
A
#
# COMPACT_ATOMS: atom_id res chain seq x y z
N MET A 1 6.19 -29.95 43.61
CA MET A 1 7.33 -30.58 44.29
C MET A 1 8.16 -31.20 43.18
N THR A 2 9.34 -30.75 42.79
CA THR A 2 10.44 -30.02 43.45
C THR A 2 11.17 -29.13 42.41
N GLU A 3 11.69 -27.98 42.81
CA GLU A 3 12.65 -27.15 42.04
C GLU A 3 14.01 -27.85 41.94
N PRO A 4 14.77 -27.71 40.83
CA PRO A 4 16.18 -28.10 40.81
C PRO A 4 17.09 -26.93 41.20
N GLN A 5 18.00 -27.24 42.12
CA GLN A 5 19.05 -26.39 42.69
C GLN A 5 20.14 -26.04 41.65
N GLN A 6 20.61 -24.79 41.66
CA GLN A 6 21.84 -24.38 40.99
C GLN A 6 23.05 -24.69 41.88
N GLU A 7 23.91 -25.62 41.45
CA GLU A 7 25.26 -25.78 42.02
C GLU A 7 26.22 -24.72 41.45
N SER A 8 26.96 -24.06 42.35
CA SER A 8 27.89 -22.98 42.03
C SER A 8 29.28 -23.50 41.66
N PHE A 9 29.73 -23.29 40.42
CA PHE A 9 31.16 -23.28 40.11
C PHE A 9 31.75 -21.92 40.53
N ARG A 10 32.53 -21.87 41.61
CA ARG A 10 33.36 -20.71 41.98
C ARG A 10 34.74 -20.82 41.34
N SER A 11 34.90 -20.33 40.11
CA SER A 11 36.20 -19.87 39.61
C SER A 11 36.36 -18.37 39.91
N GLU A 12 37.48 -17.94 40.50
CA GLU A 12 37.71 -16.52 40.78
C GLU A 12 37.51 -15.65 39.53
N SER A 13 36.73 -14.57 39.65
CA SER A 13 36.41 -13.69 38.52
C SER A 13 37.69 -13.04 37.94
N PRO A 14 37.89 -13.09 36.61
CA PRO A 14 39.09 -12.55 35.97
C PRO A 14 39.25 -11.04 36.22
N ARG A 15 40.51 -10.60 36.32
CA ARG A 15 40.88 -9.21 36.61
C ARG A 15 41.53 -8.55 35.39
N CYS A 16 41.35 -7.24 35.27
CA CYS A 16 41.97 -6.46 34.21
C CYS A 16 43.50 -6.51 34.33
N ALA A 17 44.17 -6.82 33.22
CA ALA A 17 45.63 -6.92 33.17
C ALA A 17 46.35 -5.57 33.40
N VAL A 18 45.65 -4.44 33.23
CA VAL A 18 46.24 -3.10 33.36
C VAL A 18 45.93 -2.46 34.71
N CYS A 19 44.68 -2.48 35.18
CA CYS A 19 44.31 -1.81 36.44
C CYS A 19 43.99 -2.77 37.60
N GLY A 20 44.04 -4.09 37.40
CA GLY A 20 43.83 -5.10 38.43
C GLY A 20 42.40 -5.24 38.96
N LYS A 21 41.44 -4.42 38.49
CA LYS A 21 40.03 -4.50 38.91
C LYS A 21 39.32 -5.69 38.28
N LYS A 22 38.37 -6.30 39.02
CA LYS A 22 37.58 -7.45 38.56
C LYS A 22 36.70 -7.06 37.36
N LEU A 23 36.61 -7.94 36.37
CA LEU A 23 35.87 -7.69 35.13
C LEU A 23 34.40 -8.15 35.18
N ASN A 24 34.03 -9.04 36.12
CA ASN A 24 32.68 -9.59 36.30
C ASN A 24 31.92 -9.91 34.99
N PRO A 25 32.47 -10.78 34.12
CA PRO A 25 31.83 -11.18 32.86
C PRO A 25 30.61 -12.10 33.04
N ALA A 26 29.68 -12.08 32.08
CA ALA A 26 28.64 -13.09 31.94
C ALA A 26 29.22 -14.39 31.35
N ALA A 27 28.51 -15.52 31.48
CA ALA A 27 29.02 -16.84 31.04
C ALA A 27 29.36 -16.89 29.54
N GLU A 28 28.64 -16.14 28.72
CA GLU A 28 28.82 -16.01 27.27
C GLU A 28 30.01 -15.12 26.84
N ASP A 29 30.59 -14.36 27.77
CA ASP A 29 31.74 -13.48 27.49
C ASP A 29 33.08 -14.24 27.53
N TYR A 30 33.12 -15.45 28.09
CA TYR A 30 34.34 -16.26 28.17
C TYR A 30 34.75 -16.77 26.78
N GLY A 31 35.94 -16.39 26.31
CA GLY A 31 36.40 -16.60 24.93
C GLY A 31 36.34 -15.34 24.06
N GLN A 32 35.82 -14.22 24.57
CA GLN A 32 35.75 -12.92 23.87
C GLN A 32 36.54 -11.82 24.58
N THR A 33 36.75 -10.69 23.88
CA THR A 33 37.42 -9.49 24.43
C THR A 33 36.41 -8.58 25.10
N VAL A 34 36.59 -8.30 26.39
CA VAL A 34 35.74 -7.39 27.18
C VAL A 34 36.51 -6.15 27.65
N LEU A 35 35.85 -5.00 27.59
CA LEU A 35 36.42 -3.72 28.03
C LEU A 35 36.30 -3.58 29.56
N CYS A 36 37.40 -3.21 30.21
CA CYS A 36 37.38 -2.90 31.63
C CYS A 36 36.56 -1.62 31.86
N ARG A 37 35.44 -1.73 32.58
CA ARG A 37 34.56 -0.59 32.88
C ARG A 37 35.23 0.54 33.67
N ALA A 38 36.37 0.27 34.30
CA ALA A 38 37.09 1.26 35.10
C ALA A 38 38.10 2.08 34.29
N CYS A 39 38.75 1.50 33.28
CA CYS A 39 39.84 2.16 32.54
C CYS A 39 39.72 2.05 31.01
N GLY A 40 38.68 1.40 30.50
CA GLY A 40 38.42 1.24 29.06
C GLY A 40 39.35 0.26 28.34
N THR A 41 40.28 -0.40 29.04
CA THR A 41 41.23 -1.32 28.39
C THR A 41 40.56 -2.64 28.00
N PRO A 42 40.73 -3.15 26.76
CA PRO A 42 40.24 -4.46 26.35
C PRO A 42 41.04 -5.60 27.02
N ASN A 43 40.35 -6.63 27.49
CA ASN A 43 40.93 -7.84 28.09
C ASN A 43 40.28 -9.07 27.45
N LEU A 44 41.09 -9.95 26.85
CA LEU A 44 40.61 -11.21 26.29
C LEU A 44 40.39 -12.23 27.41
N LEU A 45 39.18 -12.78 27.50
CA LEU A 45 38.86 -13.82 28.49
C LEU A 45 39.13 -15.22 27.94
N PRO A 46 39.70 -16.15 28.74
CA PRO A 46 39.89 -17.52 28.31
C PRO A 46 38.54 -18.23 28.12
N ALA A 47 38.41 -19.05 27.07
CA ALA A 47 37.21 -19.85 26.84
C ALA A 47 37.06 -20.93 27.92
N LEU A 48 35.82 -21.22 28.34
CA LEU A 48 35.52 -22.31 29.27
C LEU A 48 35.64 -23.66 28.53
N ALA A 49 36.25 -24.66 29.17
CA ALA A 49 36.36 -26.00 28.59
C ALA A 49 34.98 -26.68 28.51
N PRO A 50 34.67 -27.44 27.45
CA PRO A 50 33.42 -28.18 27.34
C PRO A 50 33.36 -29.35 28.36
N PRO A 51 32.18 -29.72 28.86
CA PRO A 51 32.02 -30.88 29.74
C PRO A 51 32.16 -32.21 28.97
N ASP A 52 32.75 -33.23 29.60
CA ASP A 52 32.97 -34.57 29.04
C ASP A 52 31.65 -35.33 28.76
N ASP A 53 31.61 -36.07 27.64
CA ASP A 53 30.47 -36.86 27.15
C ASP A 53 30.09 -38.06 28.05
N PRO A 54 28.80 -38.33 28.31
CA PRO A 54 28.37 -39.58 28.92
C PRO A 54 28.18 -40.71 27.88
N ALA A 55 28.66 -41.91 28.25
CA ALA A 55 28.68 -43.14 27.45
C ALA A 55 27.28 -43.78 27.21
N PRO A 56 27.11 -44.67 26.20
CA PRO A 56 25.81 -45.07 25.67
C PRO A 56 25.18 -46.29 26.38
N MET A 57 23.85 -46.31 26.52
CA MET A 57 23.07 -47.46 27.00
C MET A 57 22.36 -48.20 25.85
N GLN A 58 22.46 -49.54 25.89
CA GLN A 58 21.91 -50.52 24.94
C GLN A 58 20.41 -50.86 25.13
N PRO A 59 19.74 -51.55 24.18
CA PRO A 59 18.28 -51.77 24.18
C PRO A 59 17.78 -53.21 24.49
N SER A 60 16.44 -53.31 24.70
CA SER A 60 15.51 -54.48 24.65
C SER A 60 15.29 -55.33 25.93
N PRO A 61 14.21 -56.17 26.06
CA PRO A 61 13.07 -56.51 25.18
C PRO A 61 11.66 -56.60 25.86
N ALA A 62 10.68 -57.12 25.10
CA ALA A 62 9.21 -57.22 25.30
C ALA A 62 8.64 -58.27 26.28
N SER A 63 7.37 -58.11 26.66
CA SER A 63 6.28 -59.07 27.04
C SER A 63 5.25 -58.30 27.89
N GLY A 64 3.94 -58.56 28.02
CA GLY A 64 3.02 -59.63 27.63
C GLY A 64 1.89 -59.68 28.67
N GLU A 65 0.63 -59.52 28.23
CA GLU A 65 -0.62 -60.09 28.77
C GLU A 65 -1.26 -59.78 30.16
N LYS A 66 -2.62 -59.74 30.11
CA LYS A 66 -3.68 -59.99 31.13
C LYS A 66 -3.99 -58.88 32.15
N ALA A 67 -5.20 -58.57 32.62
CA ALA A 67 -6.64 -58.93 32.45
C ALA A 67 -7.27 -58.87 33.87
N SER A 68 -8.48 -58.29 34.01
CA SER A 68 -9.51 -58.42 35.09
C SER A 68 -10.14 -57.05 35.37
N SER A 69 -11.41 -56.79 35.02
CA SER A 69 -12.68 -57.22 35.64
C SER A 69 -12.95 -56.57 37.01
N GLY A 70 -14.06 -55.85 37.16
CA GLY A 70 -14.48 -55.33 38.46
C GLY A 70 -15.65 -54.36 38.41
N ASP A 71 -16.84 -54.94 38.34
CA ASP A 71 -18.16 -54.33 38.25
C ASP A 71 -18.62 -53.54 39.50
N ARG A 72 -19.63 -52.66 39.27
CA ARG A 72 -20.72 -52.21 40.18
C ARG A 72 -20.41 -51.23 41.32
N ALA A 73 -21.32 -50.40 41.83
CA ALA A 73 -22.57 -49.75 41.41
C ALA A 73 -23.15 -49.06 42.69
N VAL A 74 -23.99 -48.02 42.51
CA VAL A 74 -24.95 -47.45 43.49
C VAL A 74 -24.34 -46.56 44.61
N GLY A 75 -24.85 -45.37 44.97
CA GLY A 75 -25.99 -44.56 44.54
C GLY A 75 -26.25 -43.41 45.55
N TRP A 76 -27.12 -42.47 45.13
CA TRP A 76 -27.90 -41.48 45.90
C TRP A 76 -27.34 -40.09 46.28
N VAL A 77 -27.76 -39.10 45.46
CA VAL A 77 -28.53 -37.87 45.80
C VAL A 77 -28.17 -37.07 47.06
N ALA A 78 -27.72 -35.81 46.87
CA ALA A 78 -28.36 -34.60 47.43
C ALA A 78 -27.65 -33.28 47.02
N GLY A 79 -28.43 -32.30 46.55
CA GLY A 79 -28.33 -30.90 47.01
C GLY A 79 -27.22 -30.00 46.44
N VAL A 80 -27.41 -29.52 45.21
CA VAL A 80 -26.77 -28.28 44.72
C VAL A 80 -27.54 -27.07 45.27
N ALA A 81 -27.00 -26.44 46.30
CA ALA A 81 -27.24 -25.02 46.62
C ALA A 81 -26.15 -24.53 47.58
N ALA A 82 -25.57 -23.36 47.29
CA ALA A 82 -24.65 -22.56 48.11
C ALA A 82 -23.12 -22.78 47.98
N VAL A 83 -22.51 -22.38 46.85
CA VAL A 83 -21.11 -21.86 46.79
C VAL A 83 -20.91 -20.80 45.68
N VAL A 84 -21.78 -19.78 45.56
CA VAL A 84 -21.52 -18.61 44.69
C VAL A 84 -21.56 -17.27 45.45
N LEU A 85 -21.68 -17.30 46.79
CA LEU A 85 -21.76 -16.09 47.62
C LEU A 85 -20.56 -15.89 48.56
N LEU A 86 -19.36 -16.32 48.16
CA LEU A 86 -18.10 -16.06 48.90
C LEU A 86 -16.92 -15.66 47.99
N GLY A 87 -17.20 -15.07 46.82
CA GLY A 87 -16.18 -14.58 45.87
C GLY A 87 -16.26 -13.08 45.53
N LEU A 88 -17.08 -12.30 46.24
CA LEU A 88 -17.33 -10.88 45.94
C LEU A 88 -17.09 -9.92 47.13
N ALA A 89 -16.42 -10.37 48.19
CA ALA A 89 -16.15 -9.56 49.38
C ALA A 89 -14.65 -9.35 49.72
N ALA A 90 -13.73 -9.59 48.77
CA ALA A 90 -12.29 -9.34 48.96
C ALA A 90 -11.67 -8.41 47.90
N GLY A 91 -12.48 -7.77 47.05
CA GLY A 91 -12.03 -6.85 45.99
C GLY A 91 -12.28 -5.36 46.27
N LEU A 92 -12.91 -5.00 47.39
CA LEU A 92 -13.41 -3.63 47.63
C LEU A 92 -12.78 -2.90 48.84
N VAL A 93 -11.69 -3.43 49.42
CA VAL A 93 -11.00 -2.79 50.57
C VAL A 93 -9.60 -2.26 50.24
N ALA A 94 -9.06 -2.55 49.05
CA ALA A 94 -7.75 -2.03 48.63
C ALA A 94 -7.81 -0.69 47.85
N VAL A 95 -9.00 -0.17 47.52
CA VAL A 95 -9.16 1.03 46.66
C VAL A 95 -9.48 2.31 47.45
N VAL A 96 -9.81 2.23 48.75
CA VAL A 96 -10.23 3.40 49.55
C VAL A 96 -9.11 3.97 50.46
N LEU A 97 -7.90 3.40 50.47
CA LEU A 97 -6.77 3.90 51.28
C LEU A 97 -5.59 4.48 50.47
N ARG A 98 -5.84 4.99 49.26
CA ARG A 98 -4.81 5.73 48.49
C ARG A 98 -5.25 7.10 47.96
N HIS A 99 -6.30 7.70 48.51
CA HIS A 99 -6.65 9.10 48.24
C HIS A 99 -6.93 9.83 49.56
N GLY A 100 -5.96 10.66 49.99
CA GLY A 100 -6.18 11.60 51.08
C GLY A 100 -4.94 12.00 51.87
N ARG A 101 -4.03 12.78 51.26
CA ARG A 101 -3.24 13.82 51.95
C ARG A 101 -2.53 14.72 50.94
N ALA A 102 -3.17 15.86 50.64
CA ALA A 102 -2.47 17.11 50.37
C ALA A 102 -2.10 17.70 51.76
N THR A 103 -1.01 18.43 52.03
CA THR A 103 -0.12 19.33 51.28
C THR A 103 1.18 19.52 52.09
N THR A 104 2.36 19.61 51.45
CA THR A 104 3.36 20.71 51.56
C THR A 104 4.68 20.34 50.84
N GLY A 105 5.12 21.20 49.91
CA GLY A 105 6.55 21.34 49.54
C GLY A 105 6.98 20.94 48.11
N GLY A 106 7.14 21.93 47.22
CA GLY A 106 8.08 21.90 46.09
C GLY A 106 7.55 21.36 44.75
N ALA A 107 7.32 22.26 43.79
CA ALA A 107 6.99 21.91 42.41
C ALA A 107 8.13 21.12 41.73
N GLN A 108 7.85 19.89 41.30
CA GLN A 108 8.66 19.14 40.32
C GLN A 108 7.86 19.01 39.03
N GLU A 109 8.39 19.58 37.95
CA GLU A 109 7.90 19.37 36.59
C GLU A 109 7.96 17.86 36.25
N PRO A 110 6.96 17.26 35.55
CA PRO A 110 7.03 15.84 35.20
C PRO A 110 8.25 15.59 34.30
N LEU A 111 9.13 14.65 34.70
CA LEU A 111 10.42 14.32 34.07
C LEU A 111 10.37 14.27 32.52
N HIS A 112 9.30 13.72 31.95
CA HIS A 112 9.07 13.66 30.51
C HIS A 112 8.96 15.04 29.83
N ALA A 113 8.39 16.04 30.50
CA ALA A 113 8.34 17.42 29.99
C ALA A 113 9.73 18.07 30.02
N GLN A 114 10.48 17.84 31.10
CA GLN A 114 11.86 18.35 31.24
C GLN A 114 12.79 17.75 30.18
N VAL A 115 12.70 16.44 29.94
CA VAL A 115 13.47 15.74 28.90
C VAL A 115 13.15 16.28 27.50
N ARG A 116 11.86 16.50 27.18
CA ARG A 116 11.47 17.11 25.90
C ARG A 116 12.00 18.53 25.73
N ALA A 117 11.94 19.36 26.77
CA ALA A 117 12.43 20.73 26.72
C ALA A 117 13.95 20.79 26.52
N MET A 118 14.70 20.00 27.29
CA MET A 118 16.17 19.94 27.19
C MET A 118 16.63 19.40 25.84
N ARG A 119 15.93 18.39 25.30
CA ARG A 119 16.21 17.85 23.96
C ARG A 119 16.00 18.89 22.88
N SER A 120 14.85 19.58 22.90
CA SER A 120 14.54 20.61 21.91
C SER A 120 15.56 21.76 21.93
N GLU A 121 16.05 22.13 23.12
CA GLU A 121 17.11 23.12 23.25
C GLU A 121 18.45 22.64 22.68
N ALA A 122 18.84 21.39 22.95
CA ALA A 122 20.06 20.78 22.40
C ALA A 122 20.01 20.67 20.86
N GLU A 123 18.85 20.31 20.31
CA GLU A 123 18.60 20.28 18.86
C GLU A 123 18.72 21.67 18.23
N ARG A 124 18.15 22.71 18.87
CA ARG A 124 18.29 24.09 18.40
C ARG A 124 19.75 24.55 18.39
N LEU A 125 20.51 24.26 19.46
CA LEU A 125 21.94 24.58 19.51
C LEU A 125 22.74 23.88 18.41
N ALA A 126 22.38 22.64 18.07
CA ALA A 126 23.00 21.90 16.97
C ALA A 126 22.67 22.51 15.59
N ILE A 127 21.42 22.96 15.39
CA ILE A 127 20.98 23.63 14.17
C ILE A 127 21.71 24.97 13.99
N ASP A 128 21.90 25.71 15.08
CA ASP A 128 22.61 27.01 15.10
C ASP A 128 24.14 26.86 14.95
N GLY A 129 24.66 25.64 14.79
CA GLY A 129 26.08 25.35 14.64
C GLY A 129 26.89 25.45 15.95
N ARG A 130 26.22 25.60 17.10
CA ARG A 130 26.82 25.66 18.45
C ARG A 130 27.04 24.25 19.00
N TYR A 131 27.83 23.46 18.27
CA TYR A 131 27.98 22.02 18.49
C TYR A 131 28.51 21.65 19.87
N ARG A 132 29.39 22.46 20.47
CA ARG A 132 29.93 22.17 21.81
C ARG A 132 28.85 22.25 22.88
N GLU A 133 28.04 23.31 22.81
CA GLU A 133 26.95 23.53 23.76
C GLU A 133 25.82 22.53 23.55
N ALA A 134 25.53 22.16 22.30
CA ALA A 134 24.60 21.07 21.99
C ALA A 134 25.08 19.74 22.59
N TYR A 135 26.37 19.41 22.46
CA TYR A 135 26.97 18.21 23.03
C TYR A 135 26.88 18.18 24.56
N ASP A 136 27.23 19.28 25.22
CA ASP A 136 27.16 19.39 26.69
C ASP A 136 25.70 19.27 27.18
N LYS A 137 24.74 19.79 26.41
CA LYS A 137 23.31 19.68 26.71
C LYS A 137 22.78 18.26 26.54
N TYR A 138 23.20 17.54 25.49
CA TYR A 138 22.88 16.12 25.31
C TYR A 138 23.52 15.25 26.41
N GLN A 139 24.74 15.56 26.84
CA GLN A 139 25.39 14.88 27.97
C GLN A 139 24.57 15.07 29.26
N ALA A 140 24.19 16.30 29.58
CA ALA A 140 23.37 16.59 30.75
C ALA A 140 22.01 15.88 30.73
N LEU A 141 21.43 15.69 29.54
CA LEU A 141 20.18 14.96 29.35
C LEU A 141 20.38 13.44 29.57
N CYS A 142 21.46 12.87 29.04
CA CYS A 142 21.84 11.47 29.31
C CYS A 142 22.08 11.21 30.80
N ASP A 143 22.73 12.14 31.50
CA ASP A 143 23.03 12.02 32.94
C ASP A 143 21.75 12.15 33.78
N LEU A 144 20.84 13.07 33.44
CA LEU A 144 19.56 13.27 34.12
C LEU A 144 18.69 12.01 34.11
N VAL A 145 18.74 11.24 33.03
CA VAL A 145 17.87 10.07 32.83
C VAL A 145 18.59 8.75 33.12
N GLY A 146 19.93 8.74 33.05
CA GLY A 146 20.80 7.60 33.36
C GLY A 146 20.46 6.87 34.66
N GLU A 147 20.10 7.63 35.70
CA GLU A 147 19.77 7.09 37.03
C GLU A 147 18.33 6.55 37.15
N ARG A 148 17.46 6.76 36.14
CA ARG A 148 16.00 6.52 36.22
C ARG A 148 15.46 5.60 35.13
N LEU A 149 16.33 4.99 34.33
CA LEU A 149 15.99 4.14 33.17
C LEU A 149 15.40 2.76 33.51
N ALA A 150 15.44 2.33 34.77
CA ALA A 150 15.15 0.95 35.15
C ALA A 150 13.70 0.50 34.88
N ASP A 151 12.73 1.42 34.80
CA ASP A 151 11.30 1.08 34.80
C ASP A 151 10.46 1.74 33.68
N ASP A 152 11.05 2.48 32.72
CA ASP A 152 10.31 3.21 31.67
C ASP A 152 10.89 2.96 30.26
N SER A 153 10.26 2.04 29.51
CA SER A 153 10.69 1.64 28.17
C SER A 153 10.57 2.75 27.12
N HIS A 154 9.62 3.69 27.29
CA HIS A 154 9.47 4.82 26.37
C HIS A 154 10.58 5.86 26.59
N LEU A 155 10.96 6.10 27.84
CA LEU A 155 12.08 6.95 28.19
C LEU A 155 13.42 6.34 27.73
N ALA A 156 13.55 5.01 27.77
CA ALA A 156 14.73 4.31 27.27
C ALA A 156 14.96 4.52 25.76
N GLU A 157 13.90 4.44 24.95
CA GLU A 157 13.97 4.69 23.51
C GLU A 157 14.35 6.16 23.19
N GLN A 158 13.77 7.13 23.94
CA GLN A 158 14.10 8.54 23.78
C GLN A 158 15.57 8.84 24.10
N ILE A 159 16.13 8.20 25.14
CA ILE A 159 17.54 8.37 25.51
C ILE A 159 18.49 7.71 24.52
N GLU A 160 18.13 6.57 23.96
CA GLU A 160 18.95 5.95 22.93
C GLU A 160 19.02 6.80 21.66
N GLN A 161 17.94 7.50 21.33
CA GLN A 161 17.98 8.52 20.28
C GLN A 161 18.90 9.70 20.65
N VAL A 162 18.81 10.21 21.88
CA VAL A 162 19.68 11.30 22.35
C VAL A 162 21.16 10.90 22.34
N ARG A 163 21.52 9.67 22.71
CA ARG A 163 22.90 9.17 22.63
C ARG A 163 23.42 9.11 21.19
N ARG A 164 22.57 8.72 20.24
CA ARG A 164 22.93 8.73 18.81
C ARG A 164 23.16 10.14 18.30
N ASP A 165 22.31 11.09 18.67
CA ASP A 165 22.46 12.50 18.30
C ASP A 165 23.71 13.13 18.96
N GLN A 166 23.98 12.78 20.22
CA GLN A 166 25.21 13.16 20.92
C GLN A 166 26.46 12.63 20.20
N GLN A 167 26.49 11.35 19.83
CA GLN A 167 27.62 10.76 19.08
C GLN A 167 27.82 11.42 17.71
N ARG A 168 26.73 11.80 17.03
CA ARG A 168 26.80 12.54 15.77
C ARG A 168 27.47 13.91 15.96
N ILE A 169 27.08 14.65 17.00
CA ILE A 169 27.67 15.95 17.33
C ILE A 169 29.15 15.80 17.76
N PHE A 170 29.47 14.75 18.51
CA PHE A 170 30.85 14.45 18.90
C PHE A 170 31.77 14.25 17.69
N ARG A 171 31.31 13.51 16.67
CA ARG A 171 32.05 13.33 15.41
C ARG A 171 32.27 14.66 14.68
N ILE A 172 31.29 15.56 14.71
CA ILE A 172 31.44 16.93 14.14
C ILE A 172 32.48 17.74 14.93
N LEU A 173 32.50 17.61 16.26
CA LEU A 173 33.47 18.29 17.13
C LEU A 173 34.90 17.73 17.03
N THR A 174 35.05 16.47 16.61
CA THR A 174 36.33 15.76 16.57
C THR A 174 36.85 15.56 15.15
N ASP A 175 36.20 16.16 14.14
CA ASP A 175 36.63 16.13 12.75
C ASP A 175 38.00 16.83 12.58
N PRO A 176 39.07 16.09 12.22
CA PRO A 176 40.43 16.62 12.05
C PRO A 176 40.53 17.73 10.98
N ALA A 177 39.59 17.75 10.01
CA ALA A 177 39.60 18.72 8.91
C ALA A 177 39.28 20.15 9.37
N ARG A 178 38.63 20.34 10.53
CA ARG A 178 38.33 21.67 11.11
C ARG A 178 39.37 22.17 12.11
N LEU A 179 40.24 21.29 12.61
CA LEU A 179 41.32 21.63 13.54
C LEU A 179 42.61 22.12 12.84
N SER A 180 42.58 22.20 11.50
CA SER A 180 43.74 22.46 10.64
C SER A 180 43.55 23.73 9.80
N LEU A 181 43.36 24.89 10.44
CA LEU A 181 43.49 26.20 9.77
C LEU A 181 44.32 27.13 10.67
N PRO A 182 45.48 27.65 10.22
CA PRO A 182 46.19 28.69 10.95
C PRO A 182 45.44 30.02 10.86
N ALA A 183 45.38 30.73 11.98
CA ALA A 183 44.89 32.10 12.04
C ALA A 183 45.87 33.06 11.38
N THR A 184 45.42 33.91 10.46
CA THR A 184 46.03 35.23 10.21
C THR A 184 45.05 36.17 9.52
N ALA A 185 44.96 37.39 10.05
CA ALA A 185 44.31 38.56 9.48
C ALA A 185 45.40 39.65 9.22
N PRO A 186 45.08 40.89 8.81
CA PRO A 186 44.79 41.31 7.43
C PRO A 186 45.68 42.49 6.98
N SER A 187 45.77 42.78 5.67
CA SER A 187 46.19 44.05 5.02
C SER A 187 46.58 43.77 3.55
N ALA A 188 46.58 44.66 2.56
CA ALA A 188 45.98 45.95 2.25
C ALA A 188 46.32 46.17 0.73
N GLU A 189 45.43 46.74 -0.06
CA GLU A 189 45.73 47.33 -1.39
C GLU A 189 46.45 48.70 -1.19
N PRO A 190 47.14 49.34 -2.19
CA PRO A 190 46.70 49.48 -3.59
C PRO A 190 47.76 49.72 -4.72
N ALA A 191 47.23 49.83 -5.95
CA ALA A 191 47.57 50.81 -7.02
C ALA A 191 48.53 50.49 -8.20
N ARG A 192 47.92 50.54 -9.41
CA ARG A 192 48.26 51.26 -10.68
C ARG A 192 49.66 51.17 -11.31
N ASN A 193 49.72 50.71 -12.58
CA ASN A 193 50.07 51.51 -13.78
C ASN A 193 50.28 50.64 -15.06
N ALA A 194 49.93 51.21 -16.21
CA ALA A 194 50.25 50.79 -17.60
C ALA A 194 50.96 51.99 -18.29
N PRO A 195 51.32 52.03 -19.61
CA PRO A 195 51.74 51.06 -20.66
C PRO A 195 53.13 51.54 -21.25
N PRO A 196 53.59 51.38 -22.55
CA PRO A 196 53.05 50.77 -23.78
C PRO A 196 54.03 49.95 -24.69
N LEU A 197 53.47 49.54 -25.85
CA LEU A 197 53.94 48.74 -27.01
C LEU A 197 55.30 49.11 -27.65
N PRO A 198 55.83 48.28 -28.59
CA PRO A 198 55.59 48.57 -30.01
C PRO A 198 55.34 47.36 -30.93
N ALA A 199 54.85 47.69 -32.13
CA ALA A 199 54.36 46.85 -33.22
C ALA A 199 55.43 46.39 -34.23
N THR A 200 55.05 45.43 -35.10
CA THR A 200 55.39 45.22 -36.55
C THR A 200 55.26 43.72 -36.90
N SER A 201 54.94 43.22 -38.10
CA SER A 201 54.43 43.72 -39.39
C SER A 201 54.16 42.50 -40.31
N THR A 202 53.03 42.52 -41.03
CA THR A 202 52.76 42.07 -42.44
C THR A 202 53.30 40.78 -43.08
N ALA A 203 52.38 40.02 -43.71
CA ALA A 203 52.27 39.75 -45.17
C ALA A 203 50.95 38.97 -45.44
N ALA A 204 49.91 39.44 -46.14
CA ALA A 204 49.73 39.77 -47.57
C ALA A 204 49.89 38.58 -48.53
N THR A 205 49.09 38.26 -49.57
CA THR A 205 47.76 38.60 -50.12
C THR A 205 47.55 37.68 -51.34
N ARG A 206 46.30 37.39 -51.75
CA ARG A 206 45.74 37.39 -53.14
C ARG A 206 44.77 36.24 -53.42
N THR A 207 43.66 36.34 -54.16
CA THR A 207 42.71 37.39 -54.60
C THR A 207 41.76 36.66 -55.57
N ALA A 208 40.45 36.95 -55.52
CA ALA A 208 39.61 37.07 -56.73
C ALA A 208 38.30 37.80 -56.39
N GLN A 209 37.92 38.74 -57.26
CA GLN A 209 36.85 39.73 -57.17
C GLN A 209 35.74 39.42 -58.23
N PRO A 210 34.65 40.20 -58.41
CA PRO A 210 33.27 39.73 -58.32
C PRO A 210 32.50 39.88 -59.64
N PRO A 211 31.15 39.75 -59.63
CA PRO A 211 30.39 40.91 -60.10
C PRO A 211 29.07 41.23 -59.37
N ALA A 212 28.74 42.52 -59.48
CA ALA A 212 27.41 43.16 -59.57
C ALA A 212 26.53 43.30 -58.31
N THR A 213 26.66 44.49 -57.72
CA THR A 213 25.83 45.16 -56.73
C THR A 213 24.40 45.40 -57.23
N ARG A 214 23.39 45.01 -56.44
CA ARG A 214 22.06 45.62 -56.45
C ARG A 214 21.85 46.26 -55.08
N VAL A 215 21.75 47.59 -55.08
CA VAL A 215 21.53 48.41 -53.88
C VAL A 215 20.15 48.10 -53.32
N VAL A 216 20.10 47.57 -52.09
CA VAL A 216 18.91 47.59 -51.23
C VAL A 216 19.31 48.35 -49.98
N ARG A 217 18.55 49.41 -49.67
CA ARG A 217 18.77 50.26 -48.49
C ARG A 217 18.64 49.43 -47.22
N GLU A 218 19.64 49.55 -46.36
CA GLU A 218 19.66 49.03 -44.98
C GLU A 218 18.58 49.75 -44.15
N PRO A 219 17.66 49.04 -43.48
CA PRO A 219 16.88 49.61 -42.39
C PRO A 219 17.77 49.79 -41.16
N PRO A 220 17.48 50.75 -40.28
CA PRO A 220 18.31 51.03 -39.11
C PRO A 220 18.40 49.80 -38.19
N ASP A 221 19.59 49.61 -37.60
CA ASP A 221 19.87 48.69 -36.50
C ASP A 221 18.92 48.98 -35.32
N VAL A 222 17.80 48.26 -35.30
CA VAL A 222 17.04 48.03 -34.08
C VAL A 222 17.57 46.70 -33.52
N PRO A 223 18.05 46.64 -32.27
CA PRO A 223 18.33 45.38 -31.63
C PRO A 223 17.06 44.53 -31.70
N LEU A 224 17.06 43.49 -32.53
CA LEU A 224 16.00 42.50 -32.52
C LEU A 224 16.13 41.76 -31.20
N GLU A 225 15.39 42.20 -30.19
CA GLU A 225 15.05 41.35 -29.05
C GLU A 225 14.57 40.01 -29.62
N PRO A 226 15.12 38.86 -29.15
CA PRO A 226 14.68 37.57 -29.63
C PRO A 226 13.16 37.50 -29.45
N PRO A 227 12.39 37.09 -30.48
CA PRO A 227 10.94 37.12 -30.41
C PRO A 227 10.54 36.29 -29.20
N VAL A 228 9.92 36.95 -28.21
CA VAL A 228 9.32 36.29 -27.07
C VAL A 228 8.30 35.33 -27.66
N ARG A 229 8.68 34.05 -27.79
CA ARG A 229 7.78 33.00 -28.26
C ARG A 229 6.74 32.84 -27.16
N ARG A 230 5.69 33.67 -27.21
CA ARG A 230 4.56 33.54 -26.31
C ARG A 230 3.99 32.14 -26.52
N ARG A 231 4.07 31.36 -25.45
CA ARG A 231 3.45 30.04 -25.35
C ARG A 231 1.95 30.16 -25.68
N PRO A 232 1.36 29.21 -26.42
CA PRO A 232 -0.08 29.18 -26.63
C PRO A 232 -0.84 29.14 -25.29
N ALA A 233 -2.09 29.59 -25.30
CA ALA A 233 -2.94 29.59 -24.12
C ALA A 233 -3.22 28.16 -23.64
N VAL A 234 -3.37 27.99 -22.33
CA VAL A 234 -3.64 26.67 -21.75
C VAL A 234 -5.06 26.20 -22.05
N ARG A 235 -5.18 24.96 -22.57
CA ARG A 235 -6.46 24.31 -22.83
C ARG A 235 -6.47 22.86 -22.33
N PRO A 236 -7.15 22.55 -21.21
CA PRO A 236 -7.28 21.17 -20.74
C PRO A 236 -8.00 20.27 -21.76
N LEU A 237 -7.44 19.09 -22.00
CA LEU A 237 -8.02 18.09 -22.89
C LEU A 237 -8.99 17.20 -22.12
N ARG A 238 -10.14 16.87 -22.73
CA ARG A 238 -11.09 15.92 -22.15
C ARG A 238 -10.52 14.51 -22.27
N GLU A 239 -10.63 13.71 -21.20
CA GLU A 239 -10.26 12.30 -21.29
C GLU A 239 -11.26 11.52 -22.15
N ALA A 240 -10.77 10.92 -23.23
CA ALA A 240 -11.48 9.86 -23.93
C ALA A 240 -11.24 8.55 -23.18
N ARG A 241 -12.21 8.09 -22.37
CA ARG A 241 -12.22 6.72 -21.81
C ARG A 241 -13.45 5.98 -22.34
N GLY A 242 -13.27 4.70 -22.69
CA GLY A 242 -14.39 3.79 -22.93
C GLY A 242 -14.94 3.24 -21.61
N GLY A 243 -16.25 3.39 -21.38
CA GLY A 243 -16.95 2.95 -20.17
C GLY A 243 -17.08 4.02 -19.08
N PRO A 244 -17.77 3.71 -17.96
CA PRO A 244 -18.05 4.66 -16.90
C PRO A 244 -16.79 4.94 -16.04
N THR A 245 -16.67 6.18 -15.57
CA THR A 245 -15.68 6.56 -14.57
C THR A 245 -16.13 6.16 -13.16
N ASP A 246 -15.18 6.01 -12.24
CA ASP A 246 -15.47 5.75 -10.82
C ASP A 246 -16.37 6.85 -10.21
N GLU A 247 -16.16 8.11 -10.63
CA GLU A 247 -17.00 9.23 -10.22
C GLU A 247 -18.45 9.12 -10.75
N GLN A 248 -18.64 8.70 -12.00
CA GLN A 248 -19.97 8.44 -12.55
C GLN A 248 -20.71 7.34 -11.78
N ILE A 249 -20.01 6.27 -11.41
CA ILE A 249 -20.57 5.21 -10.56
C ILE A 249 -20.94 5.77 -9.18
N GLY A 250 -20.10 6.62 -8.58
CA GLY A 250 -20.39 7.27 -7.29
C GLY A 250 -21.66 8.08 -7.30
N ARG A 251 -21.85 8.91 -8.34
CA ARG A 251 -23.10 9.66 -8.50
C ARG A 251 -24.30 8.76 -8.71
N SER A 252 -24.17 7.66 -9.44
CA SER A 252 -25.26 6.72 -9.65
C SER A 252 -25.67 6.01 -8.35
N ILE A 253 -24.70 5.56 -7.55
CA ILE A 253 -24.95 5.00 -6.21
C ILE A 253 -25.66 6.02 -5.32
N GLN A 254 -25.17 7.27 -5.28
CA GLN A 254 -25.79 8.33 -4.46
C GLN A 254 -27.27 8.51 -4.80
N ARG A 255 -27.61 8.65 -6.09
CA ARG A 255 -29.01 8.80 -6.54
C ARG A 255 -29.89 7.61 -6.16
N GLY A 256 -29.37 6.39 -6.30
CA GLY A 256 -30.12 5.19 -5.92
C GLY A 256 -30.30 5.05 -4.41
N ALA A 257 -29.29 5.42 -3.63
CA ALA A 257 -29.39 5.48 -2.17
C ALA A 257 -30.42 6.54 -1.73
N ASP A 258 -30.41 7.73 -2.35
CA ASP A 258 -31.42 8.78 -2.13
C ASP A 258 -32.83 8.27 -2.41
N TYR A 259 -33.01 7.57 -3.53
CA TYR A 259 -34.27 6.92 -3.85
C TYR A 259 -34.68 5.95 -2.73
N LEU A 260 -33.84 4.98 -2.35
CA LEU A 260 -34.18 4.02 -1.30
C LEU A 260 -34.50 4.68 0.04
N ILE A 261 -33.70 5.67 0.47
CA ILE A 261 -33.96 6.44 1.70
C ILE A 261 -35.36 7.06 1.66
N SER A 262 -35.76 7.62 0.50
CA SER A 262 -37.08 8.25 0.35
C SER A 262 -38.26 7.28 0.49
N GLN A 263 -38.03 5.97 0.44
CA GLN A 263 -39.07 4.94 0.56
C GLN A 263 -39.35 4.52 2.01
N PHE A 264 -38.45 4.82 2.96
CA PHE A 264 -38.65 4.46 4.37
C PHE A 264 -39.55 5.47 5.11
N ARG A 265 -40.40 4.97 6.01
CA ARG A 265 -41.20 5.75 6.97
C ARG A 265 -41.03 5.12 8.36
N ASP A 266 -40.62 5.91 9.34
CA ASP A 266 -40.36 5.45 10.72
C ASP A 266 -39.44 4.20 10.80
N GLY A 267 -38.49 4.14 9.87
CA GLY A 267 -37.50 3.08 9.75
C GLY A 267 -37.97 1.78 9.10
N MET A 268 -39.14 1.76 8.47
CA MET A 268 -39.68 0.60 7.75
C MET A 268 -40.23 0.99 6.38
N LEU A 269 -40.23 0.04 5.45
CA LEU A 269 -40.99 0.17 4.21
C LEU A 269 -42.50 0.11 4.49
N PRO A 270 -43.35 0.91 3.81
CA PRO A 270 -44.80 0.86 3.97
C PRO A 270 -45.42 -0.52 3.76
N GLY A 271 -44.84 -1.35 2.88
CA GLY A 271 -45.30 -2.72 2.66
C GLY A 271 -45.07 -3.63 3.88
N ALA A 272 -43.94 -3.47 4.57
CA ALA A 272 -43.57 -4.27 5.75
C ALA A 272 -44.35 -3.89 7.01
N THR A 273 -44.89 -2.67 7.08
CA THR A 273 -45.82 -2.26 8.15
C THR A 273 -47.24 -2.76 7.89
N ARG A 274 -47.71 -2.71 6.63
CA ARG A 274 -49.07 -3.11 6.24
C ARG A 274 -49.27 -4.62 6.16
N SER A 275 -48.30 -5.33 5.60
CA SER A 275 -48.32 -6.78 5.42
C SER A 275 -47.12 -7.37 6.14
N ARG A 276 -47.36 -7.92 7.33
CA ARG A 276 -46.37 -8.55 8.21
C ARG A 276 -45.91 -9.94 7.69
N THR A 277 -45.79 -10.07 6.38
CA THR A 277 -45.30 -11.28 5.68
C THR A 277 -43.78 -11.28 5.61
N ALA A 278 -43.16 -12.46 5.57
CA ALA A 278 -41.71 -12.55 5.47
C ALA A 278 -41.18 -12.02 4.12
N TYR A 279 -41.97 -12.07 3.03
CA TYR A 279 -41.61 -11.38 1.78
C TYR A 279 -41.34 -9.88 2.00
N GLN A 280 -42.26 -9.15 2.63
CA GLN A 280 -42.10 -7.72 2.86
C GLN A 280 -40.99 -7.41 3.86
N SER A 281 -40.85 -8.23 4.91
CA SER A 281 -39.72 -8.15 5.84
C SER A 281 -38.37 -8.40 5.16
N GLY A 282 -38.32 -9.34 4.21
CA GLY A 282 -37.15 -9.64 3.39
C GLY A 282 -36.80 -8.51 2.44
N LEU A 283 -37.80 -7.87 1.82
CA LEU A 283 -37.60 -6.68 0.98
C LEU A 283 -37.04 -5.51 1.80
N ASN A 284 -37.56 -5.30 3.02
CA ASN A 284 -37.01 -4.33 3.95
C ASN A 284 -35.54 -4.65 4.27
N ALA A 285 -35.22 -5.91 4.58
CA ALA A 285 -33.85 -6.34 4.84
C ALA A 285 -32.91 -6.13 3.64
N LEU A 286 -33.37 -6.41 2.42
CA LEU A 286 -32.62 -6.16 1.18
C LEU A 286 -32.30 -4.67 0.99
N CYS A 287 -33.27 -3.79 1.20
CA CYS A 287 -33.07 -2.35 1.07
C CYS A 287 -32.08 -1.83 2.14
N VAL A 288 -32.22 -2.27 3.39
CA VAL A 288 -31.27 -1.93 4.46
C VAL A 288 -29.87 -2.43 4.14
N TYR A 289 -29.76 -3.66 3.64
CA TYR A 289 -28.48 -4.24 3.22
C TYR A 289 -27.80 -3.42 2.11
N ALA A 290 -28.56 -3.03 1.09
CA ALA A 290 -28.06 -2.18 0.01
C ALA A 290 -27.56 -0.83 0.52
N LEU A 291 -28.31 -0.17 1.41
CA LEU A 291 -27.90 1.11 2.02
C LEU A 291 -26.61 0.97 2.86
N LEU A 292 -26.48 -0.11 3.64
CA LEU A 292 -25.26 -0.37 4.40
C LEU A 292 -24.03 -0.54 3.49
N GLN A 293 -24.18 -1.26 2.36
CA GLN A 293 -23.11 -1.41 1.38
C GLN A 293 -22.79 -0.08 0.67
N CYS A 294 -23.80 0.74 0.39
CA CYS A 294 -23.58 2.09 -0.14
C CYS A 294 -22.76 2.94 0.85
N GLY A 295 -23.04 2.86 2.15
CA GLY A 295 -22.28 3.56 3.19
C GLY A 295 -20.80 3.17 3.27
N GLN A 296 -20.40 2.01 2.75
CA GLN A 296 -19.00 1.61 2.61
C GLN A 296 -18.35 2.10 1.31
N SER A 297 -19.14 2.50 0.31
CA SER A 297 -18.68 2.84 -1.04
C SER A 297 -18.73 4.34 -1.37
N ILE A 298 -19.58 5.12 -0.71
CA ILE A 298 -19.72 6.57 -0.91
C ILE A 298 -19.68 7.31 0.43
N ARG A 299 -19.26 8.57 0.41
CA ARG A 299 -19.24 9.44 1.59
C ARG A 299 -20.61 10.11 1.76
N ASP A 300 -21.49 9.49 2.54
CA ASP A 300 -22.80 10.03 2.91
C ASP A 300 -23.06 9.81 4.41
N GLU A 301 -23.11 10.89 5.19
CA GLU A 301 -23.28 10.82 6.65
C GLU A 301 -24.60 10.15 7.08
N ARG A 302 -25.63 10.14 6.23
CA ARG A 302 -26.89 9.45 6.51
C ARG A 302 -26.74 7.93 6.50
N LEU A 303 -25.77 7.42 5.74
CA LEU A 303 -25.48 5.99 5.58
C LEU A 303 -24.45 5.47 6.58
N ASP A 304 -23.83 6.34 7.37
CA ASP A 304 -22.92 5.93 8.45
C ASP A 304 -23.65 5.03 9.44
N ILE A 305 -23.04 3.88 9.79
CA ILE A 305 -23.60 2.90 10.74
C ILE A 305 -23.90 3.49 12.12
N ARG A 306 -23.24 4.59 12.49
CA ARG A 306 -23.43 5.31 13.75
C ARG A 306 -24.59 6.30 13.68
N ASN A 307 -25.06 6.66 12.48
CA ASN A 307 -26.17 7.57 12.26
C ASN A 307 -27.47 7.02 12.85
N ALA A 308 -28.29 7.89 13.44
CA ALA A 308 -29.58 7.52 14.03
C ALA A 308 -30.54 6.89 12.99
N PHE A 309 -30.48 7.35 11.75
CA PHE A 309 -31.28 6.80 10.64
C PHE A 309 -30.95 5.31 10.41
N MET A 310 -29.69 4.97 10.15
CA MET A 310 -29.28 3.58 9.91
C MET A 310 -29.51 2.69 11.13
N LYS A 311 -29.22 3.18 12.34
CA LYS A 311 -29.54 2.46 13.58
C LYS A 311 -31.03 2.11 13.65
N THR A 312 -31.90 3.08 13.35
CA THR A 312 -33.36 2.86 13.36
C THR A 312 -33.76 1.82 12.33
N LEU A 313 -33.22 1.87 11.09
CA LEU A 313 -33.51 0.87 10.06
C LEU A 313 -33.13 -0.55 10.53
N ILE A 314 -31.95 -0.72 11.12
CA ILE A 314 -31.47 -2.03 11.58
C ILE A 314 -32.33 -2.54 12.74
N GLU A 315 -32.65 -1.70 13.73
CA GLU A 315 -33.50 -2.11 14.85
C GLU A 315 -34.89 -2.55 14.40
N LYS A 316 -35.51 -1.82 13.47
CA LYS A 316 -36.82 -2.17 12.91
C LYS A 316 -36.77 -3.43 12.04
N MET A 317 -35.71 -3.61 11.25
CA MET A 317 -35.46 -4.83 10.49
C MET A 317 -35.33 -6.06 11.40
N LYS A 318 -34.65 -5.95 12.55
CA LYS A 318 -34.55 -7.05 13.54
C LYS A 318 -35.91 -7.45 14.11
N GLN A 319 -36.80 -6.48 14.32
CA GLN A 319 -38.14 -6.70 14.88
C GLN A 319 -39.15 -7.26 13.85
N SER A 320 -38.77 -7.35 12.57
CA SER A 320 -39.68 -7.77 11.51
C SER A 320 -39.98 -9.28 11.57
N PRO A 321 -41.24 -9.69 11.38
CA PRO A 321 -41.66 -11.10 11.39
C PRO A 321 -41.13 -11.84 10.15
N MET A 322 -40.73 -13.10 10.33
CA MET A 322 -40.08 -13.94 9.32
C MET A 322 -40.67 -15.36 9.24
N GLU A 323 -41.93 -15.54 9.65
CA GLU A 323 -42.54 -16.86 9.87
C GLU A 323 -43.44 -17.32 8.71
N THR A 324 -43.93 -16.42 7.87
CA THR A 324 -44.92 -16.73 6.83
C THR A 324 -44.50 -16.21 5.47
N ASP A 325 -44.61 -17.04 4.42
CA ASP A 325 -44.34 -16.68 3.02
C ASP A 325 -42.89 -16.25 2.69
N LYS A 326 -42.11 -17.12 2.03
CA LYS A 326 -40.72 -16.87 1.59
C LYS A 326 -39.71 -16.57 2.72
N ALA A 327 -39.89 -17.24 3.87
CA ALA A 327 -39.04 -17.10 5.05
C ALA A 327 -37.54 -17.34 4.79
N THR A 328 -37.18 -18.30 3.92
CA THR A 328 -35.77 -18.59 3.58
C THR A 328 -35.06 -17.35 3.01
N TYR A 329 -35.67 -16.66 2.04
CA TYR A 329 -35.11 -15.42 1.50
C TYR A 329 -34.97 -14.35 2.56
N ALA A 330 -36.03 -14.14 3.34
CA ALA A 330 -36.10 -13.04 4.27
C ALA A 330 -35.06 -13.18 5.40
N ARG A 331 -34.91 -14.39 5.93
CA ARG A 331 -33.89 -14.72 6.94
C ARG A 331 -32.48 -14.72 6.35
N GLY A 332 -32.31 -15.22 5.13
CA GLY A 332 -31.03 -15.15 4.42
C GLY A 332 -30.53 -13.72 4.27
N LEU A 333 -31.38 -12.82 3.74
CA LEU A 333 -31.09 -11.41 3.55
C LEU A 333 -30.85 -10.67 4.86
N ARG A 334 -31.69 -10.89 5.89
CA ARG A 334 -31.49 -10.26 7.20
C ARG A 334 -30.19 -10.73 7.86
N ALA A 335 -29.87 -12.03 7.79
CA ALA A 335 -28.59 -12.55 8.29
C ALA A 335 -27.41 -11.87 7.58
N THR A 336 -27.46 -11.71 6.26
CA THR A 336 -26.42 -11.01 5.51
C THR A 336 -26.30 -9.54 5.89
N ALA A 337 -27.41 -8.84 6.09
CA ALA A 337 -27.42 -7.44 6.52
C ALA A 337 -26.77 -7.26 7.91
N LEU A 338 -27.13 -8.11 8.88
CA LEU A 338 -26.62 -8.05 10.24
C LEU A 338 -25.15 -8.48 10.35
N ALA A 339 -24.72 -9.42 9.50
CA ALA A 339 -23.33 -9.89 9.48
C ALA A 339 -22.34 -8.83 8.96
N LEU A 340 -22.78 -7.86 8.16
CA LEU A 340 -21.88 -6.90 7.52
C LEU A 340 -21.03 -6.10 8.52
N TYR A 341 -21.62 -5.66 9.63
CA TYR A 341 -20.92 -4.98 10.72
C TYR A 341 -20.78 -5.84 11.98
N ALA A 342 -21.47 -6.99 12.04
CA ALA A 342 -21.40 -7.96 13.14
C ALA A 342 -21.52 -7.36 14.55
N ARG A 343 -22.32 -6.28 14.70
CA ARG A 343 -22.43 -5.52 15.95
C ARG A 343 -22.90 -6.44 17.09
N PRO A 344 -22.34 -6.32 18.31
CA PRO A 344 -22.72 -7.17 19.43
C PRO A 344 -24.24 -7.24 19.68
N GLU A 345 -24.95 -6.11 19.55
CA GLU A 345 -26.39 -5.97 19.72
C GLU A 345 -27.25 -6.62 18.60
N ASP A 346 -26.65 -6.98 17.47
CA ASP A 346 -27.31 -7.62 16.34
C ASP A 346 -27.18 -9.15 16.37
N ARG A 347 -26.19 -9.66 17.12
CA ARG A 347 -25.86 -11.09 17.20
C ARG A 347 -27.05 -11.99 17.57
N PRO A 348 -27.93 -11.65 18.52
CA PRO A 348 -29.05 -12.51 18.86
C PRO A 348 -29.99 -12.77 17.67
N ALA A 349 -30.30 -11.74 16.89
CA ALA A 349 -31.17 -11.85 15.71
C ALA A 349 -30.48 -12.63 14.59
N LEU A 350 -29.20 -12.33 14.32
CA LEU A 350 -28.40 -13.07 13.34
C LEU A 350 -28.33 -14.57 13.69
N TRP A 351 -28.06 -14.89 14.95
CA TRP A 351 -27.95 -16.29 15.40
C TRP A 351 -29.29 -17.03 15.33
N ALA A 352 -30.40 -16.35 15.62
CA ALA A 352 -31.73 -16.91 15.46
C ALA A 352 -32.02 -17.25 13.99
N ASP A 353 -31.66 -16.38 13.04
CA ASP A 353 -31.83 -16.63 11.61
C ASP A 353 -30.97 -17.80 11.13
N VAL A 354 -29.68 -17.83 11.50
CA VAL A 354 -28.75 -18.90 11.07
C VAL A 354 -29.17 -20.25 11.64
N ARG A 355 -29.57 -20.32 12.92
CA ARG A 355 -30.10 -21.54 13.52
C ARG A 355 -31.37 -22.02 12.84
N TRP A 356 -32.26 -21.11 12.49
CA TRP A 356 -33.46 -21.46 11.75
C TRP A 356 -33.10 -22.02 10.36
N LEU A 357 -32.18 -21.39 9.63
CA LEU A 357 -31.73 -21.88 8.31
C LEU A 357 -31.04 -23.25 8.38
N LEU A 358 -30.26 -23.51 9.43
CA LEU A 358 -29.65 -24.81 9.69
C LEU A 358 -30.68 -25.90 10.04
N LYS A 359 -31.84 -25.51 10.61
CA LYS A 359 -32.94 -26.44 10.89
C LYS A 359 -33.85 -26.66 9.67
N ALA A 360 -34.05 -25.62 8.88
CA ALA A 360 -34.98 -25.61 7.75
C ALA A 360 -34.49 -26.43 6.55
N ASN A 361 -33.17 -26.58 6.38
CA ASN A 361 -32.64 -27.35 5.26
C ASN A 361 -32.91 -28.87 5.39
N ARG A 362 -32.91 -29.53 4.23
CA ARG A 362 -32.90 -30.99 4.09
C ARG A 362 -31.77 -31.34 3.13
N ASP A 363 -30.73 -31.99 3.62
CA ASP A 363 -29.54 -32.36 2.84
C ASP A 363 -28.96 -31.18 2.03
N GLY A 364 -28.88 -30.01 2.66
CA GLY A 364 -28.35 -28.79 2.02
C GLY A 364 -29.31 -28.06 1.09
N THR A 365 -30.54 -28.57 0.91
CA THR A 365 -31.59 -27.96 0.08
C THR A 365 -32.57 -27.11 0.89
N TYR A 366 -33.23 -26.17 0.22
CA TYR A 366 -34.18 -25.24 0.84
C TYR A 366 -35.45 -25.07 -0.01
N GLY A 367 -36.60 -25.01 0.67
CA GLY A 367 -37.85 -24.44 0.15
C GLY A 367 -38.07 -23.02 0.67
N TYR A 368 -39.29 -22.49 0.54
CA TYR A 368 -39.62 -21.14 1.02
C TYR A 368 -39.74 -21.06 2.55
N ASN A 369 -40.04 -22.16 3.22
CA ASN A 369 -40.12 -22.28 4.67
C ASN A 369 -39.62 -23.65 5.20
N ASP A 370 -39.62 -23.84 6.51
CA ASP A 370 -39.14 -25.05 7.20
C ASP A 370 -40.11 -26.25 7.16
N ARG A 371 -41.26 -26.09 6.49
CA ARG A 371 -42.31 -27.11 6.30
C ARG A 371 -42.45 -27.57 4.85
N ASP A 372 -41.81 -26.89 3.89
CA ASP A 372 -41.98 -27.18 2.46
C ASP A 372 -41.31 -28.48 2.03
N ALA A 373 -40.44 -29.06 2.86
CA ALA A 373 -39.79 -30.34 2.59
C ALA A 373 -40.81 -31.43 2.20
N PRO A 374 -40.58 -32.19 1.10
CA PRO A 374 -39.34 -32.28 0.32
C PRO A 374 -39.22 -31.30 -0.86
N HIS A 375 -40.10 -30.30 -0.98
CA HIS A 375 -40.08 -29.34 -2.10
C HIS A 375 -38.93 -28.35 -1.92
N TRP A 376 -38.02 -28.31 -2.90
CA TRP A 376 -36.87 -27.40 -2.94
C TRP A 376 -36.74 -26.75 -4.32
N ASP A 377 -36.04 -25.62 -4.36
CA ASP A 377 -35.51 -25.04 -5.60
C ASP A 377 -34.15 -24.36 -5.34
N ASN A 378 -33.33 -24.25 -6.38
CA ASN A 378 -31.98 -23.69 -6.31
C ASN A 378 -31.95 -22.18 -5.98
N SER A 379 -33.08 -21.48 -6.15
CA SER A 379 -33.22 -20.07 -5.81
C SER A 379 -33.39 -19.88 -4.30
N ASN A 380 -34.20 -20.70 -3.64
CA ASN A 380 -34.21 -20.79 -2.18
C ASN A 380 -32.88 -21.33 -1.64
N GLY A 381 -32.32 -22.36 -2.30
CA GLY A 381 -31.06 -23.00 -1.93
C GLY A 381 -29.93 -22.00 -1.71
N GLN A 382 -29.66 -21.14 -2.68
CA GLN A 382 -28.57 -20.17 -2.58
C GLN A 382 -28.78 -19.11 -1.49
N TYR A 383 -30.03 -18.71 -1.18
CA TYR A 383 -30.31 -17.69 -0.14
C TYR A 383 -30.24 -18.29 1.26
N GLY A 384 -30.66 -19.55 1.40
CA GLY A 384 -30.44 -20.29 2.63
C GLY A 384 -28.94 -20.41 2.95
N VAL A 385 -28.15 -20.81 1.95
CA VAL A 385 -26.68 -20.88 2.07
C VAL A 385 -26.07 -19.49 2.31
N LEU A 386 -26.52 -18.44 1.62
CA LEU A 386 -26.03 -17.07 1.81
C LEU A 386 -26.19 -16.61 3.26
N GLY A 387 -27.33 -16.89 3.89
CA GLY A 387 -27.56 -16.56 5.30
C GLY A 387 -26.67 -17.35 6.26
N VAL A 388 -26.54 -18.67 6.05
CA VAL A 388 -25.67 -19.53 6.88
C VAL A 388 -24.21 -19.11 6.74
N TRP A 389 -23.75 -18.84 5.52
CA TRP A 389 -22.40 -18.33 5.24
C TRP A 389 -22.15 -16.99 5.92
N SER A 390 -23.10 -16.05 5.82
CA SER A 390 -22.99 -14.75 6.49
C SER A 390 -22.79 -14.89 7.99
N GLY A 391 -23.48 -15.84 8.63
CA GLY A 391 -23.27 -16.19 10.04
C GLY A 391 -21.90 -16.79 10.32
N ALA A 392 -21.48 -17.76 9.50
CA ALA A 392 -20.20 -18.43 9.64
C ALA A 392 -19.00 -17.46 9.54
N GLU A 393 -19.11 -16.46 8.67
CA GLU A 393 -18.07 -15.45 8.45
C GLU A 393 -17.81 -14.55 9.67
N VAL A 394 -18.80 -14.43 10.55
CA VAL A 394 -18.70 -13.65 11.80
C VAL A 394 -18.60 -14.54 13.04
N GLY A 395 -18.26 -15.82 12.85
CA GLY A 395 -17.88 -16.74 13.91
C GLY A 395 -19.00 -17.64 14.44
N ILE A 396 -20.14 -17.76 13.76
CA ILE A 396 -21.15 -18.77 14.11
C ILE A 396 -20.70 -20.12 13.58
N GLU A 397 -20.55 -21.10 14.47
CA GLU A 397 -20.12 -22.44 14.07
C GLU A 397 -21.17 -23.14 13.20
N VAL A 398 -20.72 -23.69 12.07
CA VAL A 398 -21.55 -24.45 11.12
C VAL A 398 -20.88 -25.80 10.89
N PRO A 399 -21.61 -26.93 11.02
CA PRO A 399 -21.00 -28.24 10.89
C PRO A 399 -20.56 -28.53 9.45
N ASN A 400 -19.42 -29.21 9.28
CA ASN A 400 -18.94 -29.62 7.94
C ASN A 400 -19.93 -30.52 7.18
N SER A 401 -20.77 -31.28 7.88
CA SER A 401 -21.83 -32.07 7.25
C SER A 401 -22.83 -31.21 6.47
N TYR A 402 -23.12 -29.99 6.93
CA TYR A 402 -23.98 -29.05 6.20
C TYR A 402 -23.31 -28.61 4.89
N TRP A 403 -22.04 -28.18 4.95
CA TRP A 403 -21.29 -27.76 3.76
C TRP A 403 -21.16 -28.90 2.74
N ALA A 404 -20.89 -30.12 3.22
CA ALA A 404 -20.79 -31.30 2.36
C ALA A 404 -22.12 -31.63 1.68
N ALA A 405 -23.25 -31.50 2.40
CA ALA A 405 -24.58 -31.70 1.83
C ALA A 405 -24.91 -30.64 0.77
N VAL A 406 -24.56 -29.36 1.03
CA VAL A 406 -24.69 -28.27 0.05
C VAL A 406 -23.85 -28.55 -1.19
N GLN A 407 -22.56 -28.88 -1.05
CA GLN A 407 -21.70 -29.19 -2.20
C GLN A 407 -22.31 -30.32 -3.04
N LYS A 408 -22.68 -31.42 -2.38
CA LYS A 408 -23.27 -32.60 -3.04
C LYS A 408 -24.52 -32.24 -3.84
N HIS A 409 -25.46 -31.48 -3.25
CA HIS A 409 -26.68 -31.07 -3.95
C HIS A 409 -26.38 -30.29 -5.23
N TRP A 410 -25.49 -29.30 -5.17
CA TRP A 410 -25.17 -28.47 -6.34
C TRP A 410 -24.37 -29.24 -7.39
N GLU A 411 -23.52 -30.19 -7.01
CA GLU A 411 -22.85 -31.09 -7.95
C GLU A 411 -23.86 -32.06 -8.62
N ASP A 412 -24.75 -32.68 -7.85
CA ASP A 412 -25.76 -33.63 -8.35
C ASP A 412 -26.80 -32.96 -9.26
N THR A 413 -27.00 -31.64 -9.13
CA THR A 413 -28.01 -30.89 -9.89
C THR A 413 -27.45 -30.08 -11.07
N GLN A 414 -26.14 -30.15 -11.32
CA GLN A 414 -25.52 -29.49 -12.46
C GLN A 414 -25.91 -30.18 -13.77
N ALA A 415 -26.23 -29.40 -14.79
CA ALA A 415 -26.51 -29.91 -16.14
C ALA A 415 -25.23 -30.36 -16.87
N GLU A 416 -25.40 -31.09 -17.97
CA GLU A 416 -24.29 -31.61 -18.79
C GLU A 416 -23.41 -30.52 -19.42
N ASP A 417 -23.89 -29.30 -19.55
CA ASP A 417 -23.13 -28.15 -20.04
C ASP A 417 -22.48 -27.31 -18.93
N GLY A 418 -22.70 -27.67 -17.65
CA GLY A 418 -22.16 -26.97 -16.49
C GLY A 418 -23.08 -25.89 -15.91
N GLN A 419 -24.28 -25.73 -16.45
CA GLN A 419 -25.27 -24.77 -15.96
C GLN A 419 -26.19 -25.36 -14.89
N TRP A 420 -27.04 -24.50 -14.30
CA TRP A 420 -28.11 -24.92 -13.38
C TRP A 420 -29.46 -24.36 -13.79
N GLY A 421 -30.51 -25.10 -13.45
CA GLY A 421 -31.91 -24.66 -13.47
C GLY A 421 -32.43 -24.41 -12.05
N TYR A 422 -33.72 -24.08 -11.94
CA TYR A 422 -34.40 -23.96 -10.63
C TYR A 422 -34.60 -25.32 -9.95
N GLN A 423 -34.75 -26.37 -10.75
CA GLN A 423 -34.93 -27.76 -10.31
C GLN A 423 -33.75 -28.61 -10.80
N GLY A 424 -33.82 -29.93 -10.59
CA GLY A 424 -32.79 -30.85 -11.04
C GLY A 424 -32.53 -30.81 -12.56
N PRO A 425 -31.45 -31.42 -13.05
CA PRO A 425 -30.88 -31.17 -14.38
C PRO A 425 -31.83 -31.51 -15.53
N ASN A 426 -32.82 -32.37 -15.28
CA ASN A 426 -33.82 -32.82 -16.25
C ASN A 426 -35.17 -32.06 -16.16
N ARG A 427 -35.27 -30.98 -15.37
CA ARG A 427 -36.54 -30.24 -15.16
C ARG A 427 -36.34 -28.73 -15.17
N GLY A 428 -37.22 -28.01 -15.89
CA GLY A 428 -37.32 -26.55 -15.84
C GLY A 428 -36.31 -25.74 -16.65
N GLY A 429 -35.33 -26.40 -17.30
CA GLY A 429 -34.31 -25.75 -18.13
C GLY A 429 -33.26 -24.96 -17.35
N THR A 430 -32.12 -24.68 -17.97
CA THR A 430 -31.01 -23.93 -17.38
C THR A 430 -31.26 -22.41 -17.47
N ARG A 431 -30.72 -21.66 -16.51
CA ARG A 431 -30.85 -20.19 -16.41
C ARG A 431 -29.56 -19.59 -15.88
N LEU A 432 -29.10 -18.48 -16.49
CA LEU A 432 -27.92 -17.75 -16.02
C LEU A 432 -27.99 -17.44 -14.51
N SER A 433 -29.15 -16.99 -14.02
CA SER A 433 -29.37 -16.65 -12.61
C SER A 433 -29.13 -17.83 -11.66
N MET A 434 -29.49 -19.05 -12.06
CA MET A 434 -29.24 -20.27 -11.28
C MET A 434 -27.81 -20.77 -11.49
N THR A 435 -27.23 -20.56 -12.67
CA THR A 435 -25.82 -20.89 -12.93
C THR A 435 -24.88 -20.09 -12.04
N VAL A 436 -25.04 -18.76 -11.99
CA VAL A 436 -24.22 -17.91 -11.10
C VAL A 436 -24.48 -18.20 -9.62
N ALA A 437 -25.69 -18.64 -9.27
CA ALA A 437 -25.99 -19.10 -7.92
C ALA A 437 -25.22 -20.37 -7.55
N GLY A 438 -25.21 -21.37 -8.44
CA GLY A 438 -24.47 -22.60 -8.22
C GLY A 438 -22.97 -22.38 -8.10
N ILE A 439 -22.41 -21.52 -8.96
CA ILE A 439 -21.00 -21.12 -8.87
C ILE A 439 -20.71 -20.47 -7.50
N ALA A 440 -21.46 -19.44 -7.12
CA ALA A 440 -21.25 -18.73 -5.86
C ALA A 440 -21.40 -19.68 -4.64
N THR A 441 -22.40 -20.56 -4.65
CA THR A 441 -22.62 -21.52 -3.57
C THR A 441 -21.51 -22.57 -3.47
N LEU A 442 -21.02 -23.09 -4.60
CA LEU A 442 -19.90 -24.04 -4.58
C LEU A 442 -18.61 -23.37 -4.08
N PHE A 443 -18.33 -22.12 -4.46
CA PHE A 443 -17.19 -21.38 -3.88
C PHE A 443 -17.27 -21.29 -2.36
N VAL A 444 -18.46 -21.01 -1.81
CA VAL A 444 -18.68 -20.98 -0.35
C VAL A 444 -18.44 -22.37 0.26
N ALA A 445 -19.03 -23.44 -0.28
CA ALA A 445 -18.86 -24.78 0.27
C ALA A 445 -17.39 -25.23 0.26
N HIS A 446 -16.67 -25.01 -0.84
CA HIS A 446 -15.25 -25.33 -0.97
C HIS A 446 -14.37 -24.54 0.00
N GLU A 447 -14.74 -23.30 0.36
CA GLU A 447 -14.00 -22.50 1.34
C GLU A 447 -13.93 -23.20 2.71
N TYR A 448 -14.97 -23.93 3.12
CA TYR A 448 -15.00 -24.65 4.39
C TYR A 448 -14.51 -26.10 4.29
N LEU A 449 -14.75 -26.77 3.16
CA LEU A 449 -14.43 -28.20 3.01
C LEU A 449 -12.98 -28.45 2.60
N ASP A 450 -12.43 -27.62 1.71
CA ASP A 450 -11.11 -27.88 1.12
C ASP A 450 -9.99 -27.05 1.75
N MET A 451 -10.28 -26.23 2.76
CA MET A 451 -9.32 -25.30 3.38
C MET A 451 -7.99 -25.98 3.75
N VAL A 452 -8.05 -27.11 4.46
CA VAL A 452 -6.86 -27.86 4.90
C VAL A 452 -6.15 -28.51 3.72
N LYS A 453 -6.92 -29.07 2.77
CA LYS A 453 -6.38 -29.69 1.57
C LYS A 453 -5.62 -28.64 0.75
N PHE A 454 -6.23 -27.47 0.47
CA PHE A 454 -5.63 -26.29 -0.19
C PHE A 454 -4.47 -25.67 0.59
N GLY A 455 -4.45 -25.79 1.92
CA GLY A 455 -3.35 -25.33 2.74
C GLY A 455 -2.10 -26.22 2.70
N THR A 456 -2.22 -27.52 2.45
CA THR A 456 -1.11 -28.47 2.63
C THR A 456 -0.60 -29.12 1.34
N GLN A 457 -1.33 -29.02 0.24
CA GLN A 457 -0.99 -29.68 -1.03
C GLN A 457 -0.84 -28.68 -2.18
N VAL A 458 0.09 -28.94 -3.09
CA VAL A 458 0.33 -28.21 -4.35
C VAL A 458 0.17 -29.15 -5.56
N GLY A 459 0.15 -28.62 -6.78
CA GLY A 459 0.21 -29.46 -7.99
C GLY A 459 -1.14 -30.00 -8.48
N ARG A 460 -2.23 -29.27 -8.23
CA ARG A 460 -3.59 -29.65 -8.64
C ARG A 460 -4.33 -28.51 -9.34
N GLU A 461 -5.46 -28.86 -9.93
CA GLU A 461 -6.44 -27.89 -10.41
C GLU A 461 -6.98 -27.01 -9.28
N PRO A 462 -7.18 -25.71 -9.52
CA PRO A 462 -7.63 -24.76 -8.49
C PRO A 462 -9.12 -24.88 -8.15
N PHE A 463 -9.91 -25.51 -9.03
CA PHE A 463 -11.37 -25.63 -8.90
C PHE A 463 -11.82 -27.09 -9.03
N SER A 464 -12.92 -27.43 -8.37
CA SER A 464 -13.58 -28.73 -8.58
C SER A 464 -14.06 -28.88 -10.03
N PRO A 465 -14.24 -30.11 -10.54
CA PRO A 465 -14.73 -30.33 -11.90
C PRO A 465 -16.03 -29.56 -12.22
N ALA A 466 -16.96 -29.51 -11.27
CA ALA A 466 -18.22 -28.79 -11.41
C ALA A 466 -17.99 -27.27 -11.57
N LEU A 467 -17.20 -26.66 -10.68
CA LEU A 467 -16.85 -25.23 -10.77
C LEU A 467 -16.11 -24.92 -12.07
N ALA A 468 -15.08 -25.70 -12.41
CA ALA A 468 -14.27 -25.50 -13.61
C ALA A 468 -15.13 -25.54 -14.88
N LYS A 469 -16.09 -26.46 -14.95
CA LYS A 469 -17.02 -26.58 -16.07
C LYS A 469 -17.93 -25.36 -16.19
N SER A 470 -18.52 -24.92 -15.09
CA SER A 470 -19.41 -23.75 -15.07
C SER A 470 -18.70 -22.42 -15.34
N LEU A 471 -17.46 -22.25 -14.84
CA LEU A 471 -16.64 -21.07 -15.11
C LEU A 471 -16.25 -20.99 -16.58
N ARG A 472 -15.88 -22.13 -17.20
CA ARG A 472 -15.63 -22.19 -18.66
C ARG A 472 -16.87 -21.80 -19.46
N TRP A 473 -18.05 -22.26 -19.06
CA TRP A 473 -19.30 -21.85 -19.70
C TRP A 473 -19.54 -20.34 -19.55
N LEU A 474 -19.32 -19.79 -18.36
CA LEU A 474 -19.49 -18.36 -18.09
C LEU A 474 -18.49 -17.48 -18.88
N GLU A 475 -17.27 -17.97 -19.08
CA GLU A 475 -16.23 -17.34 -19.90
C GLU A 475 -16.50 -17.45 -21.42
N ALA A 476 -17.51 -18.21 -21.87
CA ALA A 476 -17.81 -18.39 -23.29
C ALA A 476 -18.78 -17.32 -23.82
N GLY A 477 -18.42 -16.68 -24.94
CA GLY A 477 -19.25 -15.69 -25.61
C GLY A 477 -19.69 -14.57 -24.66
N ASN A 478 -20.96 -14.18 -24.76
CA ASN A 478 -21.56 -13.12 -23.94
C ASN A 478 -22.23 -13.64 -22.66
N ASN A 479 -22.02 -14.90 -22.27
CA ASN A 479 -22.80 -15.55 -21.18
C ASN A 479 -22.71 -14.79 -19.85
N ALA A 480 -21.59 -14.11 -19.58
CA ALA A 480 -21.38 -13.34 -18.36
C ALA A 480 -21.99 -11.93 -18.39
N VAL A 481 -22.45 -11.44 -19.54
CA VAL A 481 -22.94 -10.06 -19.67
C VAL A 481 -24.36 -9.97 -20.25
N ASP A 482 -24.86 -11.03 -20.89
CA ASP A 482 -26.26 -11.12 -21.30
C ASP A 482 -27.15 -11.52 -20.13
N LEU A 483 -27.60 -10.52 -19.36
CA LEU A 483 -28.38 -10.76 -18.14
C LEU A 483 -29.75 -11.41 -18.41
N GLY A 484 -30.39 -11.07 -19.53
CA GLY A 484 -31.70 -11.57 -19.97
C GLY A 484 -32.88 -11.44 -18.98
N GLY A 485 -34.11 -11.53 -19.50
CA GLY A 485 -35.32 -11.77 -18.70
C GLY A 485 -35.82 -10.64 -17.79
N ALA A 486 -36.95 -10.89 -17.10
CA ALA A 486 -37.64 -9.89 -16.27
C ALA A 486 -36.98 -9.61 -14.90
N TRP A 487 -36.05 -10.48 -14.47
CA TRP A 487 -35.42 -10.42 -13.13
C TRP A 487 -33.91 -10.11 -13.24
N TRP A 488 -33.53 -9.22 -14.15
CA TRP A 488 -32.13 -8.92 -14.47
C TRP A 488 -31.32 -8.44 -13.26
N GLY A 489 -31.91 -7.68 -12.32
CA GLY A 489 -31.21 -7.22 -11.11
C GLY A 489 -30.81 -8.38 -10.19
N TYR A 490 -31.67 -9.40 -10.09
CA TYR A 490 -31.34 -10.62 -9.36
C TYR A 490 -30.18 -11.38 -9.99
N THR A 491 -30.18 -11.52 -11.32
CA THR A 491 -29.08 -12.13 -12.07
C THR A 491 -27.79 -11.34 -11.91
N LEU A 492 -27.86 -10.00 -11.98
CA LEU A 492 -26.74 -9.08 -11.79
C LEU A 492 -26.07 -9.26 -10.41
N TYR A 493 -26.87 -9.39 -9.35
CA TYR A 493 -26.36 -9.66 -8.01
C TYR A 493 -25.72 -11.06 -7.90
N GLY A 494 -26.30 -12.06 -8.56
CA GLY A 494 -25.69 -13.38 -8.68
C GLY A 494 -24.32 -13.34 -9.35
N LEU A 495 -24.20 -12.62 -10.46
CA LEU A 495 -22.95 -12.48 -11.20
C LEU A 495 -21.90 -11.69 -10.40
N GLU A 496 -22.28 -10.63 -9.69
CA GLU A 496 -21.39 -9.90 -8.77
C GLU A 496 -20.79 -10.84 -7.74
N ARG A 497 -21.61 -11.68 -7.10
CA ARG A 497 -21.11 -12.66 -6.12
C ARG A 497 -20.13 -13.65 -6.75
N VAL A 498 -20.35 -14.09 -8.00
CA VAL A 498 -19.38 -14.93 -8.71
C VAL A 498 -18.09 -14.16 -9.01
N GLY A 499 -18.18 -12.91 -9.45
CA GLY A 499 -17.02 -12.05 -9.68
C GLY A 499 -16.18 -11.85 -8.42
N LEU A 500 -16.81 -11.56 -7.28
CA LEU A 500 -16.11 -11.38 -6.00
C LEU A 500 -15.61 -12.70 -5.40
N ALA A 501 -16.36 -13.79 -5.59
CA ALA A 501 -15.95 -15.11 -5.10
C ALA A 501 -14.82 -15.71 -5.94
N SER A 502 -14.80 -15.54 -7.25
CA SER A 502 -13.72 -16.04 -8.11
C SER A 502 -12.51 -15.09 -8.18
N GLY A 503 -12.73 -13.81 -7.87
CA GLY A 503 -11.77 -12.74 -8.10
C GLY A 503 -11.58 -12.40 -9.58
N PHE A 504 -12.23 -13.07 -10.52
CA PHE A 504 -11.93 -12.88 -11.94
C PHE A 504 -12.25 -11.45 -12.38
N LYS A 505 -11.26 -10.76 -12.97
CA LYS A 505 -11.50 -9.47 -13.63
C LYS A 505 -12.36 -9.66 -14.88
N TYR A 506 -12.03 -10.69 -15.65
CA TYR A 506 -12.63 -11.02 -16.93
C TYR A 506 -13.38 -12.35 -16.86
N PHE A 507 -14.57 -12.39 -17.46
CA PHE A 507 -15.18 -13.64 -17.91
C PHE A 507 -15.11 -13.64 -19.44
N GLY A 508 -14.26 -14.51 -20.00
CA GLY A 508 -13.93 -14.48 -21.42
C GLY A 508 -13.29 -13.14 -21.79
N ASP A 509 -13.92 -12.42 -22.72
CA ASP A 509 -13.47 -11.11 -23.20
C ASP A 509 -14.07 -9.92 -22.44
N HIS A 510 -14.92 -10.17 -21.45
CA HIS A 510 -15.65 -9.11 -20.77
C HIS A 510 -15.06 -8.77 -19.40
N ASP A 511 -14.60 -7.53 -19.21
CA ASP A 511 -14.45 -6.93 -17.87
C ASP A 511 -15.87 -6.73 -17.32
N TRP A 512 -16.41 -7.78 -16.71
CA TRP A 512 -17.83 -7.91 -16.37
C TRP A 512 -18.34 -6.72 -15.57
N TYR A 513 -17.52 -6.20 -14.64
CA TYR A 513 -17.92 -5.08 -13.79
C TYR A 513 -18.03 -3.80 -14.61
N ARG A 514 -17.02 -3.51 -15.44
CA ARG A 514 -17.02 -2.30 -16.28
C ARG A 514 -18.15 -2.30 -17.29
N VAL A 515 -18.37 -3.43 -17.97
CA VAL A 515 -19.44 -3.57 -18.98
C VAL A 515 -20.80 -3.40 -18.34
N LEU A 516 -21.10 -4.17 -17.30
CA LEU A 516 -22.42 -4.15 -16.66
C LEU A 516 -22.67 -2.87 -15.86
N ALA A 517 -21.63 -2.23 -15.27
CA ALA A 517 -21.80 -0.92 -14.65
C ALA A 517 -22.19 0.15 -15.68
N ALA A 518 -21.66 0.09 -16.91
CA ALA A 518 -22.05 1.00 -17.98
C ALA A 518 -23.54 0.86 -18.30
N GLU A 519 -24.00 -0.38 -18.47
CA GLU A 519 -25.39 -0.70 -18.78
C GLU A 519 -26.34 -0.31 -17.64
N VAL A 520 -25.99 -0.67 -16.40
CA VAL A 520 -26.80 -0.34 -15.21
C VAL A 520 -26.92 1.17 -15.06
N ILE A 521 -25.83 1.94 -15.16
CA ILE A 521 -25.88 3.40 -15.04
C ILE A 521 -26.75 4.02 -16.14
N ALA A 522 -26.67 3.50 -17.37
CA ALA A 522 -27.47 3.98 -18.49
C ALA A 522 -28.98 3.73 -18.30
N GLN A 523 -29.35 2.69 -17.54
CA GLN A 523 -30.75 2.32 -17.25
C GLN A 523 -31.34 3.04 -16.02
N GLN A 524 -30.56 3.84 -15.29
CA GLN A 524 -31.06 4.49 -14.07
C GLN A 524 -32.10 5.57 -14.41
N ASN A 525 -33.25 5.52 -13.73
CA ASN A 525 -34.33 6.48 -13.90
C ASN A 525 -33.96 7.88 -13.37
N PRO A 526 -34.65 8.94 -13.81
CA PRO A 526 -34.43 10.29 -13.30
C PRO A 526 -34.63 10.45 -11.78
N ASP A 527 -35.48 9.62 -11.16
CA ASP A 527 -35.71 9.60 -9.71
C ASP A 527 -34.62 8.84 -8.93
N GLY A 528 -33.63 8.27 -9.64
CA GLY A 528 -32.53 7.49 -9.06
C GLY A 528 -32.80 5.99 -8.97
N SER A 529 -34.01 5.52 -9.24
CA SER A 529 -34.36 4.09 -9.17
C SER A 529 -33.91 3.28 -10.39
N TRP A 530 -34.00 1.95 -10.26
CA TRP A 530 -33.98 1.00 -11.38
C TRP A 530 -35.32 0.26 -11.48
N GLY A 531 -36.42 1.02 -11.50
CA GLY A 531 -37.78 0.52 -11.66
C GLY A 531 -38.47 0.22 -10.33
N ASP A 532 -38.03 -0.80 -9.60
CA ASP A 532 -38.60 -1.17 -8.31
C ASP A 532 -37.55 -1.28 -7.19
N LEU A 533 -38.00 -1.52 -5.96
CA LEU A 533 -37.14 -1.65 -4.78
C LEU A 533 -36.15 -2.82 -4.88
N VAL A 534 -36.54 -3.91 -5.54
CA VAL A 534 -35.70 -5.11 -5.67
C VAL A 534 -34.56 -4.86 -6.64
N ASN A 535 -34.87 -4.39 -7.85
CA ASN A 535 -33.88 -4.06 -8.87
C ASN A 535 -33.00 -2.89 -8.44
N THR A 536 -33.56 -1.89 -7.76
CA THR A 536 -32.76 -0.78 -7.20
C THR A 536 -31.77 -1.30 -6.16
N SER A 537 -32.21 -2.15 -5.24
CA SER A 537 -31.32 -2.70 -4.21
C SER A 537 -30.22 -3.57 -4.81
N TYR A 538 -30.53 -4.45 -5.76
CA TYR A 538 -29.50 -5.28 -6.40
C TYR A 538 -28.54 -4.46 -7.29
N SER A 539 -29.03 -3.43 -7.97
CA SER A 539 -28.16 -2.51 -8.73
C SER A 539 -27.20 -1.77 -7.82
N LEU A 540 -27.67 -1.30 -6.66
CA LEU A 540 -26.82 -0.67 -5.65
C LEU A 540 -25.79 -1.64 -5.07
N LEU A 541 -26.19 -2.88 -4.74
CA LEU A 541 -25.26 -3.91 -4.27
C LEU A 541 -24.17 -4.19 -5.30
N PHE A 542 -24.53 -4.35 -6.56
CA PHE A 542 -23.60 -4.54 -7.67
C PHE A 542 -22.62 -3.36 -7.81
N LEU A 543 -23.14 -2.13 -7.92
CA LEU A 543 -22.33 -0.94 -8.13
C LEU A 543 -21.40 -0.66 -6.95
N ALA A 544 -21.90 -0.75 -5.71
CA ALA A 544 -21.12 -0.47 -4.50
C ALA A 544 -20.04 -1.52 -4.26
N ARG A 545 -20.38 -2.81 -4.30
CA ARG A 545 -19.43 -3.88 -3.94
C ARG A 545 -18.40 -4.16 -5.03
N GLY A 546 -18.78 -3.99 -6.31
CA GLY A 546 -17.88 -4.28 -7.44
C GLY A 546 -16.75 -3.27 -7.65
N ARG A 547 -16.88 -2.03 -7.13
CA ARG A 547 -15.85 -0.98 -7.24
C ARG A 547 -14.87 -0.90 -6.08
N HIS A 548 -15.04 -1.69 -5.02
CA HIS A 548 -14.15 -1.63 -3.87
C HIS A 548 -12.67 -1.74 -4.31
N PRO A 549 -11.74 -1.07 -3.61
CA PRO A 549 -10.31 -1.15 -3.92
C PRO A 549 -9.80 -2.59 -3.98
N ILE A 550 -8.83 -2.84 -4.85
CA ILE A 550 -8.24 -4.17 -5.04
C ILE A 550 -6.95 -4.29 -4.23
N LEU A 551 -6.91 -5.23 -3.27
CA LEU A 551 -5.74 -5.52 -2.45
C LEU A 551 -4.55 -5.93 -3.32
N MET A 552 -4.71 -6.98 -4.13
CA MET A 552 -3.69 -7.52 -5.04
C MET A 552 -4.34 -8.15 -6.28
N ASN A 553 -3.63 -8.07 -7.40
CA ASN A 553 -3.96 -8.79 -8.63
C ASN A 553 -3.15 -10.09 -8.68
N LYS A 554 -3.79 -11.27 -8.58
CA LYS A 554 -3.16 -12.58 -8.79
C LYS A 554 -3.06 -12.88 -10.28
N LEU A 555 -1.87 -13.21 -10.74
CA LEU A 555 -1.61 -13.50 -12.15
C LEU A 555 -1.98 -14.95 -12.48
N ARG A 556 -2.96 -15.13 -13.37
CA ARG A 556 -3.34 -16.42 -13.97
C ARG A 556 -2.48 -16.66 -15.21
N PHE A 557 -1.87 -17.83 -15.27
CA PHE A 557 -1.05 -18.31 -16.38
C PHE A 557 -1.28 -19.82 -16.54
N ASP A 558 -0.82 -20.41 -17.65
CA ASP A 558 -0.93 -21.85 -17.85
C ASP A 558 0.00 -22.62 -16.88
N GLY A 559 -0.55 -23.58 -16.14
CA GLY A 559 0.11 -24.28 -15.05
C GLY A 559 -0.40 -23.88 -13.66
N TYR A 560 0.45 -24.01 -12.64
CA TYR A 560 0.03 -23.98 -11.24
C TYR A 560 0.03 -22.57 -10.63
N TRP A 561 -0.85 -21.69 -11.12
CA TRP A 561 -1.00 -20.30 -10.68
C TRP A 561 -1.81 -20.12 -9.39
N ALA A 562 -2.56 -21.15 -8.97
CA ALA A 562 -3.48 -21.08 -7.83
C ALA A 562 -3.44 -22.34 -6.95
N ASN A 563 -2.26 -22.74 -6.47
CA ASN A 563 -2.18 -23.81 -5.45
C ASN A 563 -2.92 -23.42 -4.15
N ARG A 564 -3.02 -22.12 -3.89
CA ARG A 564 -3.82 -21.49 -2.83
C ARG A 564 -4.96 -20.67 -3.47
N PRO A 565 -6.11 -21.26 -3.83
CA PRO A 565 -7.14 -20.56 -4.60
C PRO A 565 -7.93 -19.50 -3.78
N ARG A 566 -7.86 -19.53 -2.45
CA ARG A 566 -8.59 -18.61 -1.55
C ARG A 566 -7.66 -17.77 -0.66
N ASP A 567 -6.35 -17.76 -0.92
CA ASP A 567 -5.37 -17.00 -0.14
C ASP A 567 -5.70 -15.49 -0.09
N LEU A 568 -5.80 -14.84 -1.24
CA LEU A 568 -6.07 -13.41 -1.34
C LEU A 568 -7.49 -13.05 -0.95
N ALA A 569 -8.47 -13.94 -1.18
CA ALA A 569 -9.83 -13.75 -0.69
C ALA A 569 -9.84 -13.62 0.84
N ASN A 570 -9.10 -14.52 1.52
CA ASN A 570 -8.99 -14.51 2.96
C ASN A 570 -8.16 -13.34 3.48
N LEU A 571 -7.05 -13.00 2.82
CA LEU A 571 -6.23 -11.85 3.19
C LEU A 571 -6.98 -10.53 2.98
N ALA A 572 -7.70 -10.34 1.86
CA ALA A 572 -8.49 -9.14 1.58
C ALA A 572 -9.61 -8.95 2.60
N ARG A 573 -10.28 -10.04 3.00
CA ARG A 573 -11.27 -10.01 4.07
C ARG A 573 -10.66 -9.60 5.42
N TYR A 574 -9.52 -10.17 5.79
CA TYR A 574 -8.81 -9.80 7.00
C TYR A 574 -8.40 -8.31 6.97
N ALA A 575 -7.72 -7.90 5.90
CA ALA A 575 -7.28 -6.53 5.69
C ALA A 575 -8.44 -5.54 5.69
N GLY A 576 -9.58 -5.90 5.10
CA GLY A 576 -10.75 -5.02 5.07
C GLY A 576 -11.38 -4.78 6.44
N ARG A 577 -11.29 -5.75 7.36
CA ARG A 577 -11.70 -5.56 8.77
C ARG A 577 -10.71 -4.68 9.51
N GLU A 578 -9.42 -4.97 9.39
CA GLU A 578 -8.35 -4.24 10.10
C GLU A 578 -8.22 -2.79 9.64
N LEU A 579 -8.40 -2.52 8.35
CA LEU A 579 -8.34 -1.18 7.76
C LEU A 579 -9.69 -0.44 7.77
N GLU A 580 -10.73 -1.07 8.33
CA GLU A 580 -12.12 -0.57 8.37
C GLU A 580 -12.63 -0.10 6.99
N ARG A 581 -12.17 -0.76 5.92
CA ARG A 581 -12.49 -0.40 4.54
C ARG A 581 -12.61 -1.67 3.70
N PRO A 582 -13.71 -1.89 2.97
CA PRO A 582 -13.85 -3.12 2.20
C PRO A 582 -12.79 -3.19 1.09
N LEU A 583 -12.21 -4.38 0.94
CA LEU A 583 -11.20 -4.69 -0.06
C LEU A 583 -11.63 -5.92 -0.84
N ASN A 584 -11.54 -5.81 -2.16
CA ASN A 584 -11.64 -6.95 -3.05
C ASN A 584 -10.23 -7.47 -3.36
N TRP A 585 -10.20 -8.61 -4.03
CA TRP A 585 -9.01 -9.19 -4.65
C TRP A 585 -9.36 -9.50 -6.09
N GLN A 586 -8.36 -9.66 -6.95
CA GLN A 586 -8.61 -9.85 -8.37
C GLN A 586 -7.65 -10.87 -8.97
N VAL A 587 -8.11 -11.59 -9.99
CA VAL A 587 -7.32 -12.44 -10.87
C VAL A 587 -7.28 -11.79 -12.25
N VAL A 588 -6.08 -11.63 -12.78
CA VAL A 588 -5.82 -11.09 -14.12
C VAL A 588 -5.00 -12.11 -14.92
N SER A 589 -5.24 -12.22 -16.23
CA SER A 589 -4.46 -13.14 -17.07
C SER A 589 -3.13 -12.51 -17.48
N ILE A 590 -2.09 -13.34 -17.55
CA ILE A 590 -0.77 -12.99 -18.11
C ILE A 590 -0.83 -12.62 -19.60
N ASP A 591 -1.86 -13.09 -20.31
CA ASP A 591 -2.04 -12.84 -21.74
C ASP A 591 -2.70 -11.49 -22.03
N ARG A 592 -3.18 -10.79 -20.99
CA ARG A 592 -3.79 -9.45 -21.11
C ARG A 592 -2.69 -8.37 -21.09
N PRO A 593 -2.94 -7.22 -21.73
CA PRO A 593 -2.00 -6.10 -21.68
C PRO A 593 -1.83 -5.59 -20.25
N TRP A 594 -0.61 -5.17 -19.90
CA TRP A 594 -0.26 -4.81 -18.52
C TRP A 594 -1.11 -3.68 -17.91
N GLN A 595 -1.71 -2.82 -18.74
CA GLN A 595 -2.63 -1.77 -18.33
C GLN A 595 -3.82 -2.32 -17.54
N ASP A 596 -4.26 -3.54 -17.88
CA ASP A 596 -5.34 -4.21 -17.19
C ASP A 596 -4.95 -4.68 -15.79
N TRP A 597 -3.66 -4.74 -15.49
CA TRP A 597 -3.15 -5.12 -14.19
C TRP A 597 -3.04 -3.92 -13.23
N THR A 598 -3.37 -2.71 -13.69
CA THR A 598 -3.21 -1.47 -12.90
C THR A 598 -4.37 -1.16 -11.95
N ASP A 599 -5.37 -2.03 -11.83
CA ASP A 599 -6.45 -1.90 -10.84
C ASP A 599 -5.91 -2.00 -9.39
N SER A 600 -4.78 -2.70 -9.20
CA SER A 600 -4.07 -2.85 -7.92
C SER A 600 -2.62 -2.38 -8.02
N PRO A 601 -2.00 -1.85 -6.95
CA PRO A 601 -0.58 -1.53 -6.95
C PRO A 601 0.33 -2.78 -6.88
N ILE A 602 -0.22 -3.96 -6.62
CA ILE A 602 0.55 -5.20 -6.46
C ILE A 602 0.08 -6.25 -7.48
N LEU A 603 1.03 -6.81 -8.21
CA LEU A 603 0.84 -8.01 -9.03
C LEU A 603 1.46 -9.20 -8.31
N TYR A 604 0.63 -10.20 -7.99
CA TYR A 604 0.99 -11.39 -7.24
C TYR A 604 1.18 -12.58 -8.17
N LEU A 605 2.40 -13.11 -8.23
CA LEU A 605 2.77 -14.29 -9.02
C LEU A 605 3.23 -15.40 -8.07
N ALA A 606 2.48 -16.51 -8.03
CA ALA A 606 2.77 -17.62 -7.13
C ALA A 606 2.76 -18.96 -7.86
N SER A 607 3.70 -19.82 -7.50
CA SER A 607 3.71 -21.22 -7.89
C SER A 607 4.69 -22.03 -7.05
N HIS A 608 4.66 -23.35 -7.20
CA HIS A 608 5.69 -24.27 -6.70
C HIS A 608 6.63 -24.76 -7.82
N LYS A 609 6.31 -24.48 -9.10
CA LYS A 609 7.10 -24.82 -10.28
C LYS A 609 7.41 -23.58 -11.11
N THR A 610 8.40 -23.68 -12.00
CA THR A 610 8.71 -22.63 -12.98
C THR A 610 7.51 -22.35 -13.89
N PRO A 611 6.94 -21.13 -13.88
CA PRO A 611 5.92 -20.72 -14.84
C PRO A 611 6.48 -20.68 -16.26
N GLN A 612 5.68 -21.12 -17.23
CA GLN A 612 6.01 -20.91 -18.65
C GLN A 612 5.45 -19.55 -19.07
N LEU A 613 6.34 -18.60 -19.32
CA LEU A 613 5.95 -17.26 -19.74
C LEU A 613 5.82 -17.20 -21.27
N ALA A 614 4.67 -16.71 -21.74
CA ALA A 614 4.46 -16.45 -23.17
C ALA A 614 5.37 -15.32 -23.68
N LYS A 615 5.54 -15.25 -25.00
CA LYS A 615 6.25 -14.14 -25.67
C LYS A 615 5.55 -12.81 -25.35
N GLY A 616 6.28 -11.79 -24.91
CA GLY A 616 5.70 -10.50 -24.51
C GLY A 616 5.40 -10.37 -23.00
N ALA A 617 5.38 -11.48 -22.26
CA ALA A 617 5.03 -11.45 -20.84
C ALA A 617 6.07 -10.70 -19.99
N LEU A 618 7.36 -10.85 -20.29
CA LEU A 618 8.43 -10.12 -19.59
C LEU A 618 8.31 -8.61 -19.81
N GLU A 619 8.02 -8.18 -21.04
CA GLU A 619 7.81 -6.78 -21.38
C GLU A 619 6.60 -6.19 -20.63
N ASN A 620 5.50 -6.94 -20.54
CA ASN A 620 4.32 -6.52 -19.78
C ASN A 620 4.59 -6.45 -18.28
N LEU A 621 5.27 -7.45 -17.70
CA LEU A 621 5.67 -7.46 -16.28
C LEU A 621 6.56 -6.25 -15.97
N ARG A 622 7.57 -6.00 -16.82
CA ARG A 622 8.44 -4.85 -16.69
C ARG A 622 7.66 -3.54 -16.81
N ALA A 623 6.78 -3.42 -17.79
CA ALA A 623 5.98 -2.20 -17.99
C ALA A 623 5.06 -1.90 -16.79
N PHE A 624 4.41 -2.92 -16.21
CA PHE A 624 3.62 -2.76 -14.99
C PHE A 624 4.47 -2.23 -13.82
N VAL A 625 5.63 -2.82 -13.58
CA VAL A 625 6.51 -2.42 -12.47
C VAL A 625 7.08 -1.02 -12.70
N LEU A 626 7.54 -0.71 -13.91
CA LEU A 626 8.05 0.63 -14.24
C LEU A 626 6.97 1.70 -14.16
N ALA A 627 5.71 1.37 -14.44
CA ALA A 627 4.56 2.27 -14.27
C ALA A 627 4.16 2.50 -12.80
N GLY A 628 4.96 2.02 -11.84
CA GLY A 628 4.77 2.24 -10.41
C GLY A 628 4.14 1.07 -9.65
N GLY A 629 3.89 -0.06 -10.32
CA GLY A 629 3.46 -1.29 -9.67
C GLY A 629 4.59 -2.00 -8.92
N MET A 630 4.23 -2.92 -8.03
CA MET A 630 5.14 -3.83 -7.33
C MET A 630 4.83 -5.27 -7.73
N LEU A 631 5.85 -6.02 -8.15
CA LEU A 631 5.73 -7.45 -8.38
C LEU A 631 5.98 -8.21 -7.07
N PHE A 632 4.98 -8.89 -6.54
CA PHE A 632 5.13 -9.80 -5.41
C PHE A 632 5.17 -11.24 -5.90
N THR A 633 6.30 -11.92 -5.73
CA THR A 633 6.45 -13.33 -6.07
C THR A 633 6.48 -14.19 -4.83
N HIS A 634 5.91 -15.39 -4.90
CA HIS A 634 5.75 -16.26 -3.74
C HIS A 634 5.87 -17.73 -4.11
N ALA A 635 6.73 -18.43 -3.37
CA ALA A 635 6.89 -19.87 -3.54
C ALA A 635 5.85 -20.63 -2.73
N ASP A 636 5.00 -21.37 -3.44
CA ASP A 636 4.06 -22.31 -2.84
C ASP A 636 4.78 -23.62 -2.46
N GLY A 637 4.36 -24.24 -1.36
CA GLY A 637 4.90 -25.52 -0.89
C GLY A 637 6.22 -25.41 -0.11
N PRO A 638 6.95 -26.52 0.06
CA PRO A 638 8.17 -26.54 0.88
C PRO A 638 9.25 -25.62 0.32
N ALA A 639 10.00 -24.97 1.22
CA ALA A 639 11.06 -24.02 0.87
C ALA A 639 12.20 -24.68 0.07
N GLY A 640 12.81 -23.94 -0.85
CA GLY A 640 13.97 -24.38 -1.64
C GLY A 640 13.65 -24.97 -3.03
N GLY A 641 12.52 -24.58 -3.63
CA GLY A 641 12.02 -25.14 -4.89
C GLY A 641 12.38 -24.37 -6.18
N GLN A 642 11.98 -24.95 -7.32
CA GLN A 642 12.17 -24.40 -8.68
C GLN A 642 11.66 -22.96 -8.85
N PHE A 643 10.60 -22.58 -8.12
CA PHE A 643 10.04 -21.23 -8.21
C PHE A 643 10.98 -20.15 -7.62
N ASN A 644 11.78 -20.47 -6.60
CA ASN A 644 12.75 -19.51 -6.06
C ASN A 644 13.84 -19.19 -7.09
N ALA A 645 14.38 -20.21 -7.76
CA ALA A 645 15.33 -20.04 -8.86
C ALA A 645 14.71 -19.23 -10.01
N PHE A 646 13.46 -19.55 -10.39
CA PHE A 646 12.73 -18.76 -11.36
C PHE A 646 12.56 -17.29 -10.94
N ALA A 647 12.28 -17.01 -9.67
CA ALA A 647 12.11 -15.63 -9.19
C ALA A 647 13.43 -14.84 -9.26
N GLU A 648 14.57 -15.49 -8.99
CA GLU A 648 15.92 -14.91 -9.18
C GLU A 648 16.20 -14.60 -10.66
N ASP A 649 15.96 -15.57 -11.54
CA ASP A 649 16.15 -15.41 -12.99
C ASP A 649 15.23 -14.31 -13.55
N LEU A 650 13.97 -14.27 -13.08
CA LEU A 650 12.99 -13.25 -13.45
C LEU A 650 13.45 -11.85 -13.00
N ALA A 651 13.94 -11.72 -11.77
CA ALA A 651 14.47 -10.47 -11.25
C ALA A 651 15.63 -9.95 -12.11
N ALA A 652 16.59 -10.82 -12.45
CA ALA A 652 17.73 -10.48 -13.29
C ALA A 652 17.30 -10.06 -14.71
N ALA A 653 16.31 -10.74 -15.29
CA ALA A 653 15.77 -10.42 -16.61
C ALA A 653 15.00 -9.09 -16.64
N LEU A 654 14.16 -8.82 -15.62
CA LEU A 654 13.32 -7.62 -15.57
C LEU A 654 14.12 -6.37 -15.20
N PHE A 655 15.12 -6.49 -14.31
CA PHE A 655 15.81 -5.36 -13.70
C PHE A 655 17.34 -5.47 -13.80
N PRO A 656 17.91 -5.51 -15.02
CA PRO A 656 19.36 -5.57 -15.19
C PRO A 656 20.04 -4.41 -14.46
N GLY A 657 21.03 -4.73 -13.63
CA GLY A 657 21.75 -3.77 -12.80
C GLY A 657 21.18 -3.55 -11.39
N ASN A 658 20.04 -4.16 -11.03
CA ASN A 658 19.53 -4.18 -9.66
C ASN A 658 19.54 -5.61 -9.13
N GLU A 659 20.27 -5.85 -8.04
CA GLU A 659 20.39 -7.18 -7.44
C GLU A 659 19.19 -7.50 -6.55
N MET A 660 18.80 -8.78 -6.50
CA MET A 660 17.84 -9.27 -5.51
C MET A 660 18.53 -9.62 -4.19
N VAL A 661 18.31 -8.81 -3.16
CA VAL A 661 18.95 -8.91 -1.84
C VAL A 661 17.95 -9.29 -0.75
N ASP A 662 18.42 -9.73 0.40
CA ASP A 662 17.55 -9.90 1.58
C ASP A 662 16.98 -8.54 2.00
N VAL A 663 15.70 -8.53 2.39
CA VAL A 663 15.07 -7.31 2.91
C VAL A 663 15.69 -6.98 4.28
N PRO A 664 16.26 -5.78 4.48
CA PRO A 664 16.80 -5.37 5.78
C PRO A 664 15.76 -5.51 6.88
N LEU A 665 16.18 -5.94 8.07
CA LEU A 665 15.25 -6.17 9.17
C LEU A 665 14.50 -4.89 9.56
N ASP A 666 15.16 -3.73 9.51
CA ASP A 666 14.58 -2.42 9.81
C ASP A 666 13.79 -1.79 8.64
N HIS A 667 13.66 -2.51 7.51
CA HIS A 667 12.97 -1.98 6.34
C HIS A 667 11.48 -1.66 6.66
N PRO A 668 10.93 -0.51 6.21
CA PRO A 668 9.56 -0.09 6.51
C PRO A 668 8.45 -1.07 6.10
N VAL A 669 8.73 -2.03 5.21
CA VAL A 669 7.75 -3.08 4.85
C VAL A 669 7.34 -3.96 6.04
N TYR A 670 8.13 -4.00 7.11
CA TYR A 670 7.77 -4.71 8.35
C TYR A 670 7.08 -3.83 9.39
N THR A 671 6.97 -2.52 9.15
CA THR A 671 6.45 -1.54 10.12
C THR A 671 5.45 -0.55 9.52
N ALA A 672 5.09 -0.72 8.24
CA ALA A 672 4.29 0.26 7.50
C ALA A 672 2.95 0.55 8.20
N HIS A 673 2.18 -0.47 8.58
CA HIS A 673 0.93 -0.33 9.33
C HIS A 673 1.05 -0.95 10.73
N TYR A 674 1.46 -2.21 10.80
CA TYR A 674 1.77 -2.93 12.04
C TYR A 674 3.28 -3.01 12.26
N PRO A 675 3.79 -2.72 13.47
CA PRO A 675 5.15 -3.08 13.82
C PRO A 675 5.24 -4.59 14.06
N ILE A 676 5.86 -5.32 13.13
CA ILE A 676 6.09 -6.77 13.28
C ILE A 676 7.40 -6.99 14.04
N GLU A 677 7.34 -7.77 15.12
CA GLU A 677 8.50 -8.13 15.92
C GLU A 677 9.59 -8.84 15.09
N PRO A 678 10.88 -8.50 15.24
CA PRO A 678 11.97 -9.04 14.42
C PRO A 678 11.98 -10.57 14.31
N ALA A 679 11.77 -11.28 15.41
CA ALA A 679 11.75 -12.74 15.45
C ALA A 679 10.57 -13.38 14.68
N SER A 680 9.51 -12.62 14.43
CA SER A 680 8.30 -13.07 13.73
C SER A 680 8.23 -12.57 12.28
N ARG A 681 9.22 -11.79 11.81
CA ARG A 681 9.23 -11.27 10.43
C ARG A 681 9.40 -12.42 9.44
N PRO A 682 8.58 -12.50 8.38
CA PRO A 682 8.84 -13.44 7.31
C PRO A 682 10.19 -13.10 6.65
N LYS A 683 10.97 -14.12 6.28
CA LYS A 683 12.18 -13.93 5.49
C LYS A 683 11.79 -13.56 4.07
N LEU A 684 12.28 -12.45 3.56
CA LEU A 684 11.92 -11.91 2.25
C LEU A 684 13.16 -11.44 1.51
N ARG A 685 13.08 -11.43 0.18
CA ARG A 685 14.07 -10.83 -0.71
C ARG A 685 13.43 -9.73 -1.56
N MET A 686 14.20 -8.73 -1.97
CA MET A 686 13.71 -7.61 -2.77
C MET A 686 14.68 -7.18 -3.87
N VAL A 687 14.12 -6.62 -4.94
CA VAL A 687 14.82 -5.77 -5.90
C VAL A 687 14.34 -4.34 -5.68
N SER A 688 15.26 -3.39 -5.54
CA SER A 688 14.98 -1.97 -5.34
C SER A 688 15.75 -1.12 -6.34
N ASN A 689 15.18 0.00 -6.79
CA ASN A 689 15.87 1.02 -7.58
C ASN A 689 16.50 2.13 -6.71
N GLY A 690 16.52 1.93 -5.38
CA GLY A 690 16.93 2.93 -4.39
C GLY A 690 15.83 3.92 -3.98
N SER A 691 14.72 4.00 -4.72
CA SER A 691 13.54 4.80 -4.35
C SER A 691 12.44 3.94 -3.73
N ARG A 692 12.16 2.78 -4.34
CA ARG A 692 11.11 1.84 -3.91
C ARG A 692 11.47 0.40 -4.25
N ILE A 693 10.72 -0.51 -3.64
CA ILE A 693 10.72 -1.92 -4.03
C ILE A 693 10.06 -2.05 -5.42
N LEU A 694 10.79 -2.66 -6.36
CA LEU A 694 10.29 -3.05 -7.68
C LEU A 694 9.67 -4.44 -7.64
N MET A 695 10.37 -5.37 -6.97
CA MET A 695 9.95 -6.75 -6.79
C MET A 695 10.22 -7.20 -5.36
N LEU A 696 9.26 -7.88 -4.75
CA LEU A 696 9.39 -8.53 -3.45
C LEU A 696 9.16 -10.03 -3.63
N HIS A 697 10.00 -10.84 -3.02
CA HIS A 697 9.94 -12.30 -3.11
C HIS A 697 9.82 -12.92 -1.72
N SER A 698 8.83 -13.79 -1.55
CA SER A 698 8.71 -14.65 -0.39
C SER A 698 9.15 -16.08 -0.77
N PRO A 699 10.31 -16.54 -0.28
CA PRO A 699 10.87 -17.85 -0.63
C PRO A 699 10.22 -19.01 0.14
N THR A 700 9.27 -18.71 1.03
CA THR A 700 8.55 -19.67 1.87
C THR A 700 7.05 -19.52 1.69
N ASP A 701 6.31 -20.61 1.92
CA ASP A 701 4.87 -20.63 1.73
C ASP A 701 4.11 -19.94 2.86
N ILE A 702 4.10 -18.60 2.88
CA ILE A 702 3.29 -17.82 3.80
C ILE A 702 1.79 -17.84 3.43
N ALA A 703 1.45 -18.01 2.15
CA ALA A 703 0.08 -17.99 1.64
C ALA A 703 -0.74 -19.21 2.10
N GLN A 704 -0.10 -20.33 2.47
CA GLN A 704 -0.77 -21.44 3.14
C GLN A 704 -1.55 -20.99 4.38
N HIS A 705 -1.04 -19.99 5.12
CA HIS A 705 -1.67 -19.51 6.34
C HIS A 705 -2.88 -18.64 6.02
N TRP A 706 -2.79 -17.81 4.97
CA TRP A 706 -3.93 -17.07 4.44
C TRP A 706 -5.03 -18.01 3.94
N GLN A 707 -4.66 -19.04 3.17
CA GLN A 707 -5.57 -20.08 2.71
C GLN A 707 -6.28 -20.80 3.86
N MET A 708 -5.56 -21.11 4.96
CA MET A 708 -6.08 -21.85 6.11
C MET A 708 -6.77 -20.99 7.18
N ARG A 709 -6.97 -19.68 6.96
CA ARG A 709 -7.60 -18.78 7.95
C ARG A 709 -6.92 -18.85 9.33
N ARG A 710 -5.59 -18.84 9.34
CA ARG A 710 -4.77 -18.91 10.56
C ARG A 710 -4.45 -17.54 11.15
N GLU A 711 -5.33 -16.54 11.00
CA GLU A 711 -5.06 -15.16 11.46
C GLU A 711 -4.71 -15.05 12.94
N LYS A 712 -5.28 -15.92 13.80
CA LYS A 712 -5.02 -15.90 15.25
C LYS A 712 -3.65 -16.46 15.62
N THR A 713 -3.21 -17.52 14.93
CA THR A 713 -1.96 -18.24 15.26
C THR A 713 -0.78 -17.81 14.40
N GLN A 714 -1.03 -17.06 13.32
CA GLN A 714 -0.03 -16.57 12.37
C GLN A 714 -0.21 -15.05 12.15
N ALA A 715 -0.47 -14.31 13.22
CA ALA A 715 -0.78 -12.88 13.16
C ALA A 715 0.27 -12.08 12.38
N ALA A 716 1.56 -12.33 12.59
CA ALA A 716 2.65 -11.64 11.89
C ALA A 716 2.59 -11.79 10.36
N ILE A 717 2.16 -12.96 9.86
CA ILE A 717 2.02 -13.22 8.41
C ILE A 717 0.85 -12.44 7.79
N TYR A 718 -0.24 -12.28 8.55
CA TYR A 718 -1.39 -11.48 8.13
C TYR A 718 -1.12 -9.97 8.22
N GLN A 719 -0.49 -9.53 9.31
CA GLN A 719 -0.01 -8.17 9.49
C GLN A 719 0.99 -7.79 8.40
N PHE A 720 1.87 -8.72 8.00
CA PHE A 720 2.76 -8.51 6.86
C PHE A 720 1.98 -8.30 5.56
N GLY A 721 0.93 -9.08 5.28
CA GLY A 721 0.08 -8.88 4.11
C GLY A 721 -0.53 -7.47 4.05
N ILE A 722 -0.95 -6.92 5.20
CA ILE A 722 -1.41 -5.52 5.30
C ILE A 722 -0.27 -4.54 5.09
N ASN A 723 0.88 -4.74 5.75
CA ASN A 723 2.04 -3.88 5.58
C ASN A 723 2.54 -3.84 4.12
N LEU A 724 2.53 -4.98 3.43
CA LEU A 724 2.88 -5.09 2.02
C LEU A 724 1.94 -4.23 1.17
N PHE A 725 0.63 -4.37 1.37
CA PHE A 725 -0.36 -3.55 0.68
C PHE A 725 -0.17 -2.05 0.96
N VAL A 726 -0.04 -1.65 2.23
CA VAL A 726 0.17 -0.25 2.62
C VAL A 726 1.50 0.29 2.08
N THR A 727 2.53 -0.54 1.99
CA THR A 727 3.83 -0.15 1.41
C THR A 727 3.66 0.24 -0.06
N ALA A 728 2.93 -0.56 -0.83
CA ALA A 728 2.69 -0.30 -2.25
C ALA A 728 1.66 0.81 -2.50
N ALA A 729 0.55 0.80 -1.76
CA ALA A 729 -0.59 1.70 -1.93
C ALA A 729 -0.38 3.08 -1.29
N GLY A 730 0.40 3.17 -0.21
CA GLY A 730 0.47 4.34 0.67
C GLY A 730 -0.58 4.33 1.78
N LYS A 731 -0.43 5.20 2.79
CA LYS A 731 -1.50 5.51 3.78
C LYS A 731 -2.36 6.69 3.34
N GLY A 732 -2.84 6.62 2.10
CA GLY A 732 -3.80 7.59 1.55
C GLY A 732 -5.19 6.98 1.41
N ASP A 733 -6.07 7.72 0.73
CA ASP A 733 -7.32 7.14 0.25
C ASP A 733 -7.02 6.01 -0.75
N LEU A 734 -7.50 4.80 -0.45
CA LEU A 734 -7.38 3.67 -1.38
C LEU A 734 -8.15 3.96 -2.66
N ARG A 735 -7.58 3.53 -3.77
CA ARG A 735 -8.12 3.75 -5.10
C ARG A 735 -9.17 2.70 -5.43
N ASN A 736 -10.36 3.11 -5.84
CA ASN A 736 -11.40 2.20 -6.30
C ASN A 736 -10.96 1.51 -7.60
N ARG A 737 -11.53 0.33 -7.90
CA ARG A 737 -11.13 -0.55 -9.02
C ARG A 737 -10.98 0.18 -10.37
N LEU A 738 -11.86 1.15 -10.66
CA LEU A 738 -11.92 1.83 -11.97
C LEU A 738 -11.22 3.20 -12.01
N ASP A 739 -10.74 3.69 -10.89
CA ASP A 739 -9.84 4.84 -10.89
C ASP A 739 -8.45 4.32 -11.28
N SER A 740 -8.01 4.52 -12.53
CA SER A 740 -6.71 4.03 -13.03
C SER A 740 -5.63 5.11 -13.04
N ARG A 741 -4.44 4.79 -12.52
CA ARG A 741 -3.23 5.63 -12.62
C ARG A 741 -2.58 5.60 -14.02
N TYR A 742 -2.96 4.62 -14.84
CA TYR A 742 -2.50 4.55 -16.23
C TYR A 742 -3.06 5.73 -17.01
N LEU A 743 -2.17 6.47 -17.66
CA LEU A 743 -2.53 7.54 -18.59
C LEU A 743 -2.17 7.10 -20.00
N ALA A 744 -3.20 6.85 -20.80
CA ALA A 744 -3.08 6.63 -22.23
C ALA A 744 -2.50 7.88 -22.91
N GLU A 745 -1.95 7.70 -24.10
CA GLU A 745 -1.51 8.81 -24.93
C GLU A 745 -2.70 9.72 -25.30
N PRO A 746 -2.56 11.06 -25.23
CA PRO A 746 -3.59 11.96 -25.73
C PRO A 746 -3.82 11.75 -27.23
N ALA A 747 -5.09 11.72 -27.65
CA ALA A 747 -5.45 11.57 -29.06
C ALA A 747 -5.13 12.83 -29.88
N GLU A 748 -5.28 14.00 -29.26
CA GLU A 748 -4.94 15.28 -29.86
C GLU A 748 -3.42 15.53 -29.75
N PRO A 749 -2.73 15.98 -30.81
CA PRO A 749 -1.34 16.40 -30.72
C PRO A 749 -1.24 17.71 -29.91
N PRO A 750 -0.11 17.97 -29.22
CA PRO A 750 0.03 19.21 -28.48
C PRO A 750 0.35 20.37 -29.41
N GLU A 751 -0.09 21.57 -29.02
CA GLU A 751 0.05 22.79 -29.83
C GLU A 751 1.51 23.24 -29.98
N ALA A 752 2.33 22.98 -28.97
CA ALA A 752 3.77 23.23 -28.97
C ALA A 752 4.47 22.29 -27.98
N PHE A 753 5.80 22.16 -28.05
CA PHE A 753 6.59 21.36 -27.12
C PHE A 753 7.78 22.12 -26.53
N LEU A 754 8.09 21.88 -25.26
CA LEU A 754 9.36 22.23 -24.63
C LEU A 754 10.21 20.97 -24.42
N ARG A 755 11.47 21.05 -24.84
CA ARG A 755 12.44 19.96 -24.64
C ARG A 755 12.93 19.97 -23.21
N VAL A 756 13.08 18.78 -22.62
CA VAL A 756 13.71 18.59 -21.31
C VAL A 756 14.83 17.58 -21.45
N ALA A 757 16.06 17.98 -21.12
CA ALA A 757 17.20 17.07 -21.11
C ALA A 757 17.14 16.17 -19.86
N ARG A 758 17.08 14.85 -20.02
CA ARG A 758 17.29 13.87 -18.95
C ARG A 758 18.76 13.48 -18.95
N LEU A 759 19.47 13.81 -17.88
CA LEU A 759 20.93 13.67 -17.85
C LEU A 759 21.35 12.24 -17.49
N ARG A 760 22.06 11.58 -18.40
CA ARG A 760 22.65 10.26 -18.20
C ARG A 760 24.09 10.41 -17.70
N TYR A 761 24.43 9.67 -16.66
CA TYR A 761 25.78 9.55 -16.11
C TYR A 761 26.07 8.08 -15.79
N ALA A 762 27.32 7.76 -15.45
CA ALA A 762 27.76 6.40 -15.14
C ALA A 762 27.29 5.92 -13.74
N GLY A 763 25.97 5.86 -13.56
CA GLY A 763 25.32 5.46 -12.33
C GLY A 763 23.80 5.36 -12.50
N MET A 764 23.09 5.35 -11.37
CA MET A 764 21.65 5.12 -11.35
C MET A 764 20.88 6.43 -11.64
N TRP A 765 20.92 6.87 -12.91
CA TRP A 765 20.44 8.18 -13.39
C TRP A 765 18.94 8.25 -13.72
N ASP A 766 18.30 7.10 -13.97
CA ASP A 766 16.88 7.01 -14.30
C ASP A 766 16.14 6.01 -13.39
N PRO A 767 15.92 6.37 -12.12
CA PRO A 767 15.27 5.48 -11.15
C PRO A 767 13.85 5.11 -11.55
N GLU A 768 13.10 6.09 -12.07
CA GLU A 768 11.70 5.94 -12.46
C GLU A 768 11.52 6.35 -13.92
N PRO A 769 11.95 5.54 -14.90
CA PRO A 769 11.91 5.90 -16.32
C PRO A 769 10.49 6.24 -16.81
N TYR A 770 9.48 5.53 -16.30
CA TYR A 770 8.09 5.76 -16.70
C TYR A 770 7.52 7.08 -16.16
N ALA A 771 8.16 7.73 -15.18
CA ALA A 771 7.81 9.08 -14.73
C ALA A 771 7.78 10.05 -15.92
N TRP A 772 8.76 9.92 -16.82
CA TRP A 772 8.91 10.75 -18.01
C TRP A 772 8.18 10.21 -19.25
N VAL A 773 7.47 9.10 -19.11
CA VAL A 773 6.43 8.67 -20.07
C VAL A 773 5.07 9.21 -19.63
N ARG A 774 4.76 9.08 -18.33
CA ARG A 774 3.47 9.49 -17.76
C ARG A 774 3.32 11.01 -17.65
N PHE A 775 4.36 11.71 -17.18
CA PHE A 775 4.29 13.15 -16.92
C PHE A 775 3.98 13.97 -18.19
N PRO A 776 4.62 13.76 -19.35
CA PRO A 776 4.25 14.48 -20.58
C PRO A 776 2.78 14.29 -20.98
N ARG A 777 2.24 13.07 -20.83
CA ARG A 777 0.83 12.76 -21.11
C ARG A 777 -0.10 13.49 -20.15
N TRP A 778 0.23 13.48 -18.86
CA TRP A 778 -0.51 14.22 -17.84
C TRP A 778 -0.47 15.72 -18.12
N PHE A 779 0.73 16.28 -18.34
CA PHE A 779 0.96 17.69 -18.61
C PHE A 779 0.17 18.18 -19.82
N GLN A 780 0.16 17.40 -20.91
CA GLN A 780 -0.63 17.74 -22.09
C GLN A 780 -2.12 17.73 -21.82
N ARG A 781 -2.63 16.77 -21.04
CA ARG A 781 -4.06 16.78 -20.64
C ARG A 781 -4.42 18.00 -19.80
N GLN A 782 -3.48 18.48 -18.97
CA GLN A 782 -3.70 19.67 -18.14
C GLN A 782 -3.59 20.98 -18.93
N THR A 783 -2.80 21.01 -20.02
CA THR A 783 -2.37 22.28 -20.64
C THR A 783 -2.64 22.42 -22.13
N GLY A 784 -2.83 21.33 -22.87
CA GLY A 784 -2.80 21.31 -24.34
C GLY A 784 -1.37 21.38 -24.93
N LEU A 785 -0.36 21.60 -24.09
CA LEU A 785 1.04 21.74 -24.48
C LEU A 785 1.82 20.45 -24.24
N GLY A 786 2.94 20.27 -24.93
CA GLY A 786 3.74 19.06 -24.87
C GLY A 786 5.06 19.26 -24.11
N VAL A 787 5.53 18.18 -23.48
CA VAL A 787 6.89 18.05 -22.97
C VAL A 787 7.59 16.97 -23.76
N ARG A 788 8.82 17.24 -24.24
CA ARG A 788 9.62 16.27 -24.98
C ARG A 788 10.90 15.94 -24.19
N PRO A 789 10.92 14.86 -23.41
CA PRO A 789 12.15 14.40 -22.78
C PRO A 789 13.15 13.93 -23.85
N VAL A 790 14.42 14.30 -23.69
CA VAL A 790 15.54 13.86 -24.53
C VAL A 790 16.65 13.39 -23.61
N VAL A 791 17.13 12.16 -23.76
CA VAL A 791 18.26 11.65 -22.98
C VAL A 791 19.55 12.26 -23.53
N VAL A 792 20.39 12.80 -22.65
CA VAL A 792 21.65 13.47 -22.99
C VAL A 792 22.72 12.99 -22.03
N ASP A 793 23.89 12.60 -22.53
CA ASP A 793 25.04 12.32 -21.66
C ASP A 793 25.46 13.60 -20.94
N LEU A 794 25.75 13.50 -19.64
CA LEU A 794 25.93 14.67 -18.79
C LEU A 794 27.11 15.55 -19.26
N GLY A 795 28.16 14.96 -19.83
CA GLY A 795 29.29 15.68 -20.45
C GLY A 795 28.93 16.43 -21.76
N ASP A 796 27.87 16.03 -22.44
CA ASP A 796 27.40 16.61 -23.71
C ASP A 796 26.30 17.66 -23.52
N LEU A 797 25.99 18.00 -22.27
CA LEU A 797 24.93 18.96 -21.95
C LEU A 797 25.22 20.35 -22.55
N SER A 798 24.20 20.91 -23.20
CA SER A 798 24.20 22.24 -23.81
C SER A 798 22.80 22.84 -23.83
N ILE A 799 22.72 24.18 -23.73
CA ILE A 799 21.46 24.93 -23.79
C ILE A 799 20.74 24.76 -25.13
N ALA A 800 21.48 24.44 -26.21
CA ALA A 800 20.91 24.15 -27.52
C ALA A 800 20.08 22.86 -27.54
N THR A 801 20.32 21.94 -26.61
CA THR A 801 19.61 20.66 -26.53
C THR A 801 18.23 20.83 -25.89
N ALA A 802 18.18 21.54 -24.76
CA ALA A 802 16.97 21.85 -24.02
C ALA A 802 17.20 23.04 -23.07
N PRO A 803 16.19 23.91 -22.84
CA PRO A 803 16.27 24.99 -21.86
C PRO A 803 16.13 24.51 -20.39
N LEU A 804 15.57 23.31 -20.20
CA LEU A 804 15.43 22.64 -18.91
C LEU A 804 16.19 21.31 -18.94
N ALA A 805 17.00 21.06 -17.91
CA ALA A 805 17.70 19.81 -17.69
C ALA A 805 17.29 19.22 -16.34
N HIS A 806 17.21 17.90 -16.26
CA HIS A 806 16.83 17.16 -15.08
C HIS A 806 17.88 16.09 -14.77
N LEU A 807 18.51 16.25 -13.61
CA LEU A 807 19.48 15.34 -13.01
C LEU A 807 18.85 14.67 -11.78
N ALA A 808 18.67 13.36 -11.84
CA ALA A 808 18.13 12.57 -10.73
C ALA A 808 19.10 11.46 -10.36
N GLY A 809 19.10 11.05 -9.09
CA GLY A 809 19.88 9.91 -8.64
C GLY A 809 19.43 9.37 -7.29
N THR A 810 19.86 8.15 -6.99
CA THR A 810 19.59 7.45 -5.72
C THR A 810 20.85 7.02 -4.96
N MET A 811 22.02 7.08 -5.59
CA MET A 811 23.29 6.57 -5.06
C MET A 811 24.38 7.63 -5.13
N LYS A 812 25.46 7.47 -4.37
CA LYS A 812 26.63 8.34 -4.48
C LYS A 812 27.16 8.34 -5.91
N TYR A 813 27.56 9.52 -6.38
CA TYR A 813 28.25 9.70 -7.64
C TYR A 813 29.28 10.81 -7.52
N THR A 814 30.36 10.71 -8.30
CA THR A 814 31.40 11.73 -8.38
C THR A 814 31.52 12.15 -9.83
N LEU A 815 31.42 13.45 -10.09
CA LEU A 815 31.52 13.97 -11.45
C LEU A 815 32.92 13.76 -12.01
N THR A 816 33.01 13.46 -13.30
CA THR A 816 34.24 13.70 -14.06
C THR A 816 34.44 15.20 -14.28
N ASP A 817 35.67 15.61 -14.60
CA ASP A 817 35.95 17.03 -14.86
C ASP A 817 35.19 17.57 -16.08
N ALA A 818 35.00 16.72 -17.11
CA ALA A 818 34.21 17.05 -18.29
C ALA A 818 32.73 17.29 -17.94
N GLU A 819 32.17 16.44 -17.09
CA GLU A 819 30.80 16.55 -16.60
C GLU A 819 30.59 17.80 -15.73
N ALA A 820 31.52 18.09 -14.82
CA ALA A 820 31.47 19.31 -14.02
C ALA A 820 31.55 20.57 -14.88
N ALA A 821 32.43 20.58 -15.89
CA ALA A 821 32.53 21.69 -16.85
C ALA A 821 31.26 21.84 -17.70
N ALA A 822 30.63 20.75 -18.12
CA ALA A 822 29.40 20.76 -18.91
C ALA A 822 28.21 21.33 -18.11
N LEU A 823 28.03 20.89 -16.86
CA LEU A 823 27.00 21.43 -15.95
C LEU A 823 27.20 22.93 -15.73
N ARG A 824 28.45 23.34 -15.45
CA ARG A 824 28.80 24.75 -15.25
C ARG A 824 28.41 25.60 -16.44
N ARG A 825 28.89 25.21 -17.63
CA ARG A 825 28.64 25.91 -18.89
C ARG A 825 27.14 26.01 -19.18
N TYR A 826 26.41 24.90 -19.03
CA TYR A 826 24.97 24.87 -19.26
C TYR A 826 24.21 25.91 -18.41
N VAL A 827 24.53 26.00 -17.12
CA VAL A 827 23.87 26.96 -16.22
C VAL A 827 24.33 28.38 -16.53
N GLU A 828 25.64 28.63 -16.70
CA GLU A 828 26.17 29.95 -17.05
C GLU A 828 25.54 30.51 -18.34
N ASP A 829 25.31 29.65 -19.33
CA ASP A 829 24.70 29.99 -20.62
C ASP A 829 23.21 30.33 -20.55
N GLY A 830 22.54 30.09 -19.42
CA GLY A 830 21.11 30.40 -19.23
C GLY A 830 20.21 29.19 -18.98
N GLY A 831 20.77 27.99 -18.87
CA GLY A 831 20.01 26.78 -18.61
C GLY A 831 19.40 26.75 -17.22
N VAL A 832 18.22 26.14 -17.13
CA VAL A 832 17.63 25.75 -15.84
C VAL A 832 17.94 24.28 -15.58
N LEU A 833 18.61 23.99 -14.47
CA LEU A 833 18.97 22.65 -14.04
C LEU A 833 18.14 22.29 -12.80
N LEU A 834 17.29 21.27 -12.92
CA LEU A 834 16.67 20.62 -11.77
C LEU A 834 17.55 19.45 -11.33
N ILE A 835 17.93 19.44 -10.06
CA ILE A 835 18.60 18.31 -9.41
C ILE A 835 17.66 17.76 -8.34
N GLU A 836 17.38 16.46 -8.37
CA GLU A 836 16.58 15.79 -7.33
C GLU A 836 17.27 14.57 -6.73
N SER A 837 17.02 14.33 -5.44
CA SER A 837 17.25 13.04 -4.80
C SER A 837 16.00 12.18 -4.91
N CYS A 838 15.95 11.30 -5.90
CA CYS A 838 14.80 10.39 -6.08
C CYS A 838 14.68 9.46 -4.87
N GLY A 839 13.45 9.19 -4.43
CA GLY A 839 13.18 8.49 -3.17
C GLY A 839 13.51 9.28 -1.89
N GLY A 840 14.11 10.47 -2.02
CA GLY A 840 14.78 11.20 -0.94
C GLY A 840 16.09 10.54 -0.49
N ALA A 841 16.86 10.03 -1.45
CA ALA A 841 18.13 9.37 -1.19
C ALA A 841 19.21 10.34 -0.67
N ASP A 842 19.54 10.21 0.61
CA ASP A 842 20.58 11.02 1.29
C ASP A 842 21.96 10.89 0.60
N ALA A 843 22.30 9.70 0.10
CA ALA A 843 23.58 9.43 -0.55
C ALA A 843 23.79 10.29 -1.82
N PHE A 844 22.75 10.47 -2.64
CA PHE A 844 22.84 11.33 -3.81
C PHE A 844 22.83 12.81 -3.43
N ALA A 845 22.01 13.19 -2.43
CA ALA A 845 22.02 14.56 -1.90
C ALA A 845 23.41 14.96 -1.39
N GLU A 846 24.11 14.04 -0.70
CA GLU A 846 25.47 14.23 -0.22
C GLU A 846 26.44 14.50 -1.39
N SER A 847 26.39 13.71 -2.46
CA SER A 847 27.18 13.96 -3.68
C SER A 847 26.91 15.34 -4.28
N VAL A 848 25.64 15.75 -4.36
CA VAL A 848 25.27 17.07 -4.88
C VAL A 848 25.92 18.19 -4.05
N LEU A 849 25.85 18.08 -2.72
CA LEU A 849 26.33 19.12 -1.82
C LEU A 849 27.86 19.15 -1.64
N THR A 850 28.52 17.99 -1.71
CA THR A 850 29.95 17.84 -1.39
C THR A 850 30.87 17.75 -2.60
N ASP A 851 30.33 17.36 -3.77
CA ASP A 851 31.10 17.23 -5.01
C ASP A 851 30.56 18.16 -6.10
N PHE A 852 29.26 18.08 -6.43
CA PHE A 852 28.72 18.78 -7.61
C PHE A 852 28.73 20.29 -7.39
N LEU A 853 28.24 20.75 -6.24
CA LEU A 853 28.21 22.16 -5.86
C LEU A 853 29.62 22.79 -5.90
N PRO A 854 30.64 22.30 -5.16
CA PRO A 854 31.95 22.94 -5.17
C PRO A 854 32.68 22.83 -6.52
N ARG A 855 32.57 21.71 -7.25
CA ARG A 855 33.34 21.51 -8.50
C ARG A 855 32.69 22.12 -9.72
N ALA A 856 31.38 21.95 -9.90
CA ALA A 856 30.68 22.46 -11.08
C ALA A 856 30.13 23.88 -10.87
N LEU A 857 29.69 24.21 -9.64
CA LEU A 857 28.92 25.43 -9.37
C LEU A 857 29.70 26.45 -8.49
N GLY A 858 30.95 26.11 -8.12
CA GLY A 858 31.88 26.94 -7.36
C GLY A 858 31.59 26.99 -5.86
N ALA A 859 32.20 27.95 -5.14
CA ALA A 859 31.97 28.17 -3.70
C ALA A 859 30.56 28.73 -3.37
N SER A 860 29.65 28.73 -4.34
CA SER A 860 28.30 29.20 -4.21
C SER A 860 27.50 28.30 -3.27
N ARG A 861 26.57 28.88 -2.50
CA ARG A 861 25.69 28.12 -1.60
C ARG A 861 24.28 28.08 -2.15
N PHE A 862 23.63 26.94 -2.03
CA PHE A 862 22.20 26.82 -2.22
C PHE A 862 21.46 27.71 -1.20
N LEU A 863 20.55 28.54 -1.69
CA LEU A 863 19.64 29.34 -0.87
C LEU A 863 18.24 28.72 -0.90
N PRO A 864 17.45 28.78 0.18
CA PRO A 864 16.04 28.41 0.13
C PRO A 864 15.32 29.19 -0.98
N LEU A 865 14.53 28.50 -1.80
CA LEU A 865 13.68 29.14 -2.80
C LEU A 865 12.54 29.87 -2.07
N SER A 866 12.47 31.19 -2.23
CA SER A 866 11.42 32.00 -1.62
C SER A 866 10.03 31.51 -2.00
N THR A 867 9.10 31.50 -1.04
CA THR A 867 7.68 31.20 -1.29
C THR A 867 7.02 32.23 -2.20
N ASP A 868 7.61 33.41 -2.35
CA ASP A 868 7.19 34.46 -3.28
C ASP A 868 7.76 34.31 -4.70
N HIS A 869 8.64 33.32 -4.91
CA HIS A 869 9.21 33.08 -6.23
C HIS A 869 8.11 32.74 -7.25
N PRO A 870 8.16 33.27 -8.50
CA PRO A 870 7.15 33.02 -9.54
C PRO A 870 6.78 31.55 -9.74
N LEU A 871 7.78 30.67 -9.71
CA LEU A 871 7.63 29.21 -9.76
C LEU A 871 6.65 28.66 -8.71
N LEU A 872 6.71 29.18 -7.48
CA LEU A 872 5.89 28.72 -6.36
C LEU A 872 4.59 29.51 -6.24
N ARG A 873 4.59 30.82 -6.47
CA ARG A 873 3.34 31.60 -6.48
C ARG A 873 2.42 31.24 -7.63
N GLY A 874 2.97 30.70 -8.72
CA GLY A 874 2.21 30.33 -9.92
C GLY A 874 1.71 31.56 -10.69
N SER A 875 2.58 32.54 -10.92
CA SER A 875 2.20 33.83 -11.50
C SER A 875 1.95 33.81 -13.02
N GLY A 876 2.14 32.68 -13.70
CA GLY A 876 1.95 32.52 -15.16
C GLY A 876 0.72 31.69 -15.53
N ASP A 877 0.25 31.81 -16.78
CA ASP A 877 -0.94 31.08 -17.27
C ASP A 877 -0.78 29.56 -17.14
N GLY A 878 -1.77 28.89 -16.55
CA GLY A 878 -1.77 27.45 -16.25
C GLY A 878 -0.88 26.99 -15.09
N MET A 879 -0.18 27.91 -14.41
CA MET A 879 0.48 27.62 -13.13
C MET A 879 -0.51 27.65 -11.96
N VAL A 880 -0.16 27.03 -10.85
CA VAL A 880 -0.94 27.08 -9.60
C VAL A 880 -0.07 27.51 -8.42
N ASP A 881 -0.71 28.01 -7.36
CA ASP A 881 -0.01 28.33 -6.12
C ASP A 881 0.47 27.05 -5.41
N LEU A 882 1.79 26.98 -5.23
CA LEU A 882 2.57 25.93 -4.57
C LEU A 882 3.43 26.50 -3.43
N SER A 883 3.12 27.71 -2.94
CA SER A 883 3.80 28.33 -1.80
C SER A 883 3.71 27.49 -0.51
N ARG A 884 2.75 26.56 -0.45
CA ARG A 884 2.60 25.59 0.64
C ARG A 884 2.98 24.19 0.16
N PRO A 885 4.16 23.67 0.53
CA PRO A 885 4.57 22.33 0.12
C PRO A 885 3.64 21.27 0.71
N ARG A 886 3.25 20.31 -0.13
CA ARG A 886 2.49 19.11 0.31
C ARG A 886 3.41 17.91 0.25
N LEU A 887 3.76 17.38 1.42
CA LEU A 887 4.58 16.18 1.56
C LEU A 887 3.74 14.91 1.50
N ARG A 888 4.39 13.78 1.17
CA ARG A 888 3.84 12.44 1.43
C ARG A 888 3.67 12.25 2.93
N PRO A 889 2.67 11.46 3.40
CA PRO A 889 2.50 11.26 4.84
C PRO A 889 3.73 10.62 5.52
N TYR A 890 4.48 9.76 4.81
CA TYR A 890 5.75 9.22 5.34
C TYR A 890 6.82 10.31 5.50
N ALA A 891 7.01 11.16 4.49
CA ALA A 891 7.92 12.30 4.57
C ALA A 891 7.52 13.26 5.70
N GLN A 892 6.23 13.57 5.85
CA GLN A 892 5.72 14.38 6.95
C GLN A 892 5.98 13.74 8.31
N ALA A 893 5.80 12.43 8.44
CA ALA A 893 6.07 11.70 9.69
C ALA A 893 7.55 11.66 10.07
N ARG A 894 8.45 11.65 9.08
CA ARG A 894 9.91 11.58 9.28
C ARG A 894 10.56 12.95 9.48
N LEU A 895 10.12 13.96 8.74
CA LEU A 895 10.75 15.28 8.68
C LEU A 895 10.03 16.33 9.53
N GLY A 896 8.78 16.08 9.91
CA GLY A 896 7.92 17.06 10.59
C GLY A 896 7.23 18.02 9.62
N ALA A 897 6.37 18.89 10.17
CA ALA A 897 5.65 19.90 9.39
C ALA A 897 6.58 21.08 9.06
N GLY A 898 6.51 21.58 7.81
CA GLY A 898 7.25 22.78 7.38
C GLY A 898 8.67 22.54 6.86
N VAL A 899 9.17 21.30 6.90
CA VAL A 899 10.42 20.88 6.25
C VAL A 899 10.13 20.46 4.80
N GLY A 900 11.07 20.63 3.88
CA GLY A 900 10.89 20.28 2.46
C GLY A 900 10.83 21.46 1.50
N GLY A 901 11.67 22.47 1.75
CA GLY A 901 11.86 23.56 0.80
C GLY A 901 12.67 23.12 -0.43
N LEU A 902 12.40 23.76 -1.56
CA LEU A 902 13.32 23.75 -2.69
C LEU A 902 14.47 24.70 -2.41
N TYR A 903 15.62 24.41 -2.98
CA TYR A 903 16.77 25.28 -2.94
C TYR A 903 17.07 25.79 -4.34
N THR A 904 17.66 26.98 -4.41
CA THR A 904 18.03 27.63 -5.65
C THR A 904 19.44 28.16 -5.59
N LEU A 905 20.11 28.13 -6.72
CA LEU A 905 21.38 28.80 -6.96
C LEU A 905 21.30 29.51 -8.31
N LYS A 906 21.66 30.79 -8.35
CA LYS A 906 21.84 31.54 -9.60
C LYS A 906 23.31 31.54 -9.98
N LEU A 907 23.61 31.18 -11.22
CA LEU A 907 24.97 31.18 -11.77
C LEU A 907 24.92 31.66 -13.21
N GLY A 908 25.67 32.71 -13.53
CA GLY A 908 25.58 33.39 -14.83
C GLY A 908 24.14 33.82 -15.13
N ARG A 909 23.62 33.41 -16.30
CA ARG A 909 22.23 33.70 -16.71
C ARG A 909 21.22 32.64 -16.26
N GLY A 910 21.68 31.46 -15.87
CA GLY A 910 20.83 30.33 -15.54
C GLY A 910 20.65 30.10 -14.04
N ARG A 911 20.00 28.99 -13.72
CA ARG A 911 19.62 28.63 -12.36
C ARG A 911 19.70 27.14 -12.13
N VAL A 912 20.07 26.76 -10.91
CA VAL A 912 19.94 25.41 -10.40
C VAL A 912 18.83 25.39 -9.37
N ILE A 913 17.86 24.50 -9.53
CA ILE A 913 16.87 24.15 -8.51
C ILE A 913 17.26 22.80 -7.95
N PHE A 914 17.47 22.72 -6.65
CA PHE A 914 17.78 21.47 -5.95
C PHE A 914 16.65 21.07 -5.03
N SER A 915 16.26 19.80 -5.10
CA SER A 915 15.41 19.16 -4.12
C SER A 915 16.06 17.93 -3.52
N GLY A 916 16.24 17.94 -2.20
CA GLY A 916 16.60 16.72 -1.46
C GLY A 916 15.43 15.75 -1.28
N LEU A 917 14.23 16.09 -1.78
CA LEU A 917 13.03 15.26 -1.71
C LEU A 917 12.66 14.73 -3.10
N ASP A 918 12.01 13.57 -3.12
CA ASP A 918 11.54 12.94 -4.35
C ASP A 918 10.47 13.77 -5.09
N LEU A 919 10.68 13.95 -6.40
CA LEU A 919 9.70 14.39 -7.37
C LEU A 919 9.37 13.27 -8.37
N SER A 920 10.37 12.53 -8.86
CA SER A 920 10.21 11.51 -9.92
C SER A 920 9.19 10.45 -9.58
N THR A 921 9.20 9.89 -8.37
CA THR A 921 8.20 8.88 -8.00
C THR A 921 6.82 9.53 -7.85
N GLY A 922 6.75 10.80 -7.46
CA GLY A 922 5.54 11.63 -7.53
C GLY A 922 4.95 11.76 -8.94
N LEU A 923 5.78 11.82 -9.98
CA LEU A 923 5.33 11.91 -11.38
C LEU A 923 4.69 10.62 -11.90
N LEU A 924 4.98 9.46 -11.28
CA LEU A 924 4.25 8.20 -11.54
C LEU A 924 2.82 8.25 -11.03
N GLY A 925 2.47 9.24 -10.20
CA GLY A 925 1.16 9.32 -9.57
C GLY A 925 0.97 8.31 -8.44
N THR A 926 2.06 7.70 -7.92
CA THR A 926 1.98 6.68 -6.87
C THR A 926 2.19 7.24 -5.47
N ASP A 927 1.44 6.71 -4.50
CA ASP A 927 1.51 7.08 -3.07
C ASP A 927 2.38 6.13 -2.23
N THR A 928 3.28 5.38 -2.87
CA THR A 928 4.17 4.40 -2.23
C THR A 928 4.77 4.92 -0.91
N TRP A 929 4.65 4.11 0.15
CA TRP A 929 4.78 4.57 1.53
C TRP A 929 6.19 5.10 1.87
N PRO A 930 7.29 4.33 1.78
CA PRO A 930 8.57 4.74 2.38
C PRO A 930 9.33 5.82 1.57
N ILE A 931 8.64 6.63 0.78
CA ILE A 931 9.25 7.66 -0.06
C ILE A 931 9.33 8.98 0.72
N LEU A 932 10.55 9.49 0.87
CA LEU A 932 10.81 10.85 1.35
C LEU A 932 10.64 11.84 0.20
N GLY A 933 9.39 12.24 -0.04
CA GLY A 933 9.03 13.01 -1.23
C GLY A 933 7.84 13.93 -1.06
N TYR A 934 7.62 14.74 -2.08
CA TYR A 934 6.37 15.48 -2.22
C TYR A 934 5.22 14.55 -2.58
N HIS A 935 4.03 14.94 -2.16
CA HIS A 935 2.80 14.26 -2.57
C HIS A 935 2.68 14.28 -4.10
N PRO A 936 2.19 13.22 -4.76
CA PRO A 936 2.11 13.16 -6.22
C PRO A 936 1.46 14.36 -6.89
N ASP A 937 0.33 14.85 -6.37
CA ASP A 937 -0.33 16.06 -6.89
C ASP A 937 0.59 17.29 -6.88
N TYR A 938 1.36 17.47 -5.82
CA TYR A 938 2.28 18.59 -5.67
C TYR A 938 3.51 18.42 -6.58
N ALA A 939 4.10 17.23 -6.64
CA ALA A 939 5.24 16.94 -7.52
C ALA A 939 4.88 17.19 -9.00
N GLN A 940 3.71 16.72 -9.44
CA GLN A 940 3.21 16.95 -10.80
C GLN A 940 2.94 18.44 -11.06
N ALA A 941 2.29 19.14 -10.14
CA ALA A 941 2.02 20.57 -10.27
C ALA A 941 3.32 21.41 -10.26
N LEU A 942 4.29 21.05 -9.43
CA LEU A 942 5.60 21.72 -9.36
C LEU A 942 6.38 21.54 -10.65
N MET A 943 6.45 20.32 -11.17
CA MET A 943 7.11 20.05 -12.45
C MET A 943 6.39 20.77 -13.61
N ARG A 944 5.05 20.87 -13.57
CA ARG A 944 4.28 21.70 -14.52
C ARG A 944 4.69 23.17 -14.40
N ASN A 945 4.62 23.77 -13.21
CA ASN A 945 5.01 25.16 -13.02
C ASN A 945 6.45 25.40 -13.48
N LEU A 946 7.37 24.46 -13.23
CA LEU A 946 8.77 24.55 -13.68
C LEU A 946 8.87 24.58 -15.20
N VAL A 947 8.23 23.65 -15.90
CA VAL A 947 8.19 23.61 -17.36
C VAL A 947 7.61 24.90 -17.93
N LEU A 948 6.49 25.37 -17.39
CA LEU A 948 5.82 26.59 -17.85
C LEU A 948 6.68 27.83 -17.58
N TRP A 949 7.32 27.91 -16.41
CA TRP A 949 8.15 29.04 -16.04
C TRP A 949 9.41 29.12 -16.90
N VAL A 950 10.02 27.98 -17.23
CA VAL A 950 11.13 27.93 -18.20
C VAL A 950 10.65 28.33 -19.60
N TRP A 951 9.46 27.88 -20.01
CA TRP A 951 8.87 28.28 -21.28
C TRP A 951 8.66 29.79 -21.40
N ASP A 952 8.24 30.40 -20.29
CA ASP A 952 7.98 31.84 -20.18
C ASP A 952 9.29 32.64 -19.90
N GLY A 953 10.46 32.01 -19.99
CA GLY A 953 11.79 32.65 -19.96
C GLY A 953 12.53 32.61 -18.62
N ALA A 954 12.00 31.90 -17.61
CA ALA A 954 12.60 31.71 -16.29
C ALA A 954 12.95 33.02 -15.53
N GLY A 955 12.14 34.06 -15.73
CA GLY A 955 12.31 35.37 -15.09
C GLY A 955 12.07 35.36 -13.57
N ASP A 956 12.74 36.27 -12.86
CA ASP A 956 12.30 36.68 -11.51
C ASP A 956 10.97 37.44 -11.63
N ALA A 957 10.22 37.56 -10.54
CA ALA A 957 8.98 38.35 -10.55
C ALA A 957 9.29 39.70 -11.19
N SER A 958 8.57 40.04 -12.27
CA SER A 958 8.69 41.33 -12.92
C SER A 958 8.62 42.40 -11.83
N ASN A 959 9.64 43.25 -11.71
CA ASN A 959 9.43 44.57 -11.13
C ASN A 959 8.28 45.17 -11.94
N GLY A 960 7.08 45.17 -11.35
CA GLY A 960 5.90 45.73 -11.97
C GLY A 960 6.23 47.14 -12.42
N THR A 961 6.08 47.36 -13.72
CA THR A 961 5.81 48.68 -14.27
C THR A 961 4.35 48.72 -14.62
#